data_AF-A0A4R0ISS4-F1
#
_entry.id   AF-A0A4R0ISS4-F1
#
_cell.length_a   1.000
_cell.length_b   1.000
_cell.length_c   1.000
_cell.angle_alpha   90.00
_cell.angle_beta   90.00
_cell.angle_gamma   90.00
#
_symmetry.space_group_name_H-M   'P 1'
#
loop_
_entity.id
_entity.type
_entity.pdbx_description
1 polymer ?
#
loop_
_entity_poly.entity_id
_entity_poly.type
_entity_poly.pdbx_seq_one_letter_code
_entity_poly.pdbx_strand_id
1 'polypeptide(L)'
;MRDTIDIGIDLGTTNSAIALAEGDTVTVIKNNESQDTTPSAVWMPRAGEVRVGTKARTRAESDPENTASEFKLEMGLADVARKFVRAGVQLTPPQLSAEVLKSLRHDAGRFLNEAPTAAVITVPAAFALNQNKATVEAATLAGFVPGSPLLQEPTAAAFAYGLQDTSDRAYWMVFDFGGGTFDAAVVNKRDGELRVLHHAGDPYLGGKLIDWALVERVLAPAAEAELGLSDFRRDNPAHAHNFARLKAAAEEAKIALSGIESTSVTVELDTPGGDREAFDFTLSRGALDRVAEPYYVRAINLCREAMRENGLSADAIDKLLLVGGVTLSPGLRERLADPASGIGIELETRLDPSTVVARGAALFASTIRHPAPLAAAPAAGEFAVELSYEPAVTTTTTTVAGRLRAGRDLDWTGYSVVLANPEGRPPFRTANIALNRVGAFATEVDVDERRTSRFTVELIDPAGAPQKVVPNTLSITHRTETFGGARLAHSLGIQLADKTFSPLLRKGAGVPTTETGKFRTSYTLLRRDDEAMIQIPVVQGERVRANRNRPVGMLTIKPVDLRMDLPVGTEVEVTFEVDASNLVTVVADVPLIGAQFEAEIDLGSVRTPSADVLTQQLAEAEDRYDVLRQSADLPDVDERLRRLEAEGTLPTVREQVRASATDAGAAATAEDRLRDFQAELDDIDDLAALPRRTRQLLDLLAEAAELVQQSGAVRDEQELTALREAAQQAIDDRDLKAMDAATERTEIFMARLYRRQPGWYEAVYWEVVRSPGMLPPTAEADRLVAEGRDAINRRDQRAVEQVVQQMIRLLPRDEREIIIGLTQ
;
A
#
# COMPACT_ATOMS: atom_id res chain seq x y z
N MET A 1 -5.93 -36.68 3.64
CA MET A 1 -5.92 -35.29 3.16
C MET A 1 -5.85 -34.38 4.37
N ARG A 2 -5.10 -33.29 4.33
CA ARG A 2 -5.10 -32.31 5.42
C ARG A 2 -6.34 -31.44 5.29
N ASP A 3 -7.00 -31.15 6.41
CA ASP A 3 -8.21 -30.32 6.43
C ASP A 3 -7.89 -28.81 6.40
N THR A 4 -6.62 -28.48 6.64
CA THR A 4 -6.04 -27.13 6.68
C THR A 4 -4.85 -27.03 5.72
N ILE A 5 -4.40 -25.81 5.42
CA ILE A 5 -3.30 -25.58 4.48
C ILE A 5 -1.94 -26.00 5.09
N ASP A 6 -1.70 -25.69 6.36
CA ASP A 6 -0.53 -26.04 7.19
C ASP A 6 0.86 -25.58 6.67
N ILE A 7 0.98 -25.19 5.41
CA ILE A 7 2.23 -24.72 4.78
C ILE A 7 2.22 -23.20 4.71
N GLY A 8 3.27 -22.60 5.27
CA GLY A 8 3.58 -21.19 5.14
C GLY A 8 4.87 -21.00 4.34
N ILE A 9 4.86 -20.05 3.40
CA ILE A 9 6.01 -19.70 2.59
C ILE A 9 6.32 -18.23 2.81
N ASP A 10 7.55 -17.97 3.23
CA ASP A 10 8.16 -16.65 3.11
C ASP A 10 8.80 -16.52 1.73
N LEU A 11 8.18 -15.75 0.82
CA LEU A 11 8.72 -15.50 -0.51
C LEU A 11 9.52 -14.18 -0.47
N GLY A 12 10.73 -14.17 0.05
CA GLY A 12 11.50 -12.93 0.22
C GLY A 12 12.26 -12.47 -1.03
N THR A 13 12.70 -11.20 -1.03
CA THR A 13 13.44 -10.59 -2.15
C THR A 13 14.78 -11.26 -2.42
N THR A 14 15.50 -11.62 -1.35
CA THR A 14 16.85 -12.21 -1.43
C THR A 14 16.86 -13.68 -1.06
N ASN A 15 16.08 -14.07 -0.05
CA ASN A 15 15.95 -15.44 0.40
C ASN A 15 14.47 -15.75 0.64
N SER A 16 14.10 -17.01 0.43
CA SER A 16 12.78 -17.53 0.71
C SER A 16 12.87 -18.70 1.70
N ALA A 17 11.84 -18.93 2.49
CA ALA A 17 11.76 -20.03 3.44
C ALA A 17 10.38 -20.69 3.39
N ILE A 18 10.31 -21.95 3.81
CA ILE A 18 9.06 -22.71 3.86
C ILE A 18 8.97 -23.46 5.18
N ALA A 19 7.80 -23.41 5.81
CA ALA A 19 7.55 -24.04 7.10
C ALA A 19 6.22 -24.81 7.09
N LEU A 20 6.15 -25.80 7.98
CA LEU A 20 5.00 -26.64 8.24
C LEU A 20 4.54 -26.45 9.69
N ALA A 21 3.25 -26.22 9.89
CA ALA A 21 2.62 -26.25 11.21
C ALA A 21 1.94 -27.60 11.46
N GLU A 22 2.19 -28.17 12.64
CA GLU A 22 1.53 -29.37 13.15
C GLU A 22 1.10 -29.12 14.60
N GLY A 23 -0.17 -28.78 14.80
CA GLY A 23 -0.69 -28.29 16.08
C GLY A 23 -0.01 -26.98 16.48
N ASP A 24 0.64 -27.00 17.65
CA ASP A 24 1.43 -25.85 18.17
C ASP A 24 2.93 -25.95 17.84
N THR A 25 3.35 -26.94 17.03
CA THR A 25 4.75 -27.06 16.59
C THR A 25 4.91 -26.54 15.17
N VAL A 26 5.98 -25.78 14.92
CA VAL A 26 6.32 -25.27 13.58
C VAL A 26 7.72 -25.70 13.20
N THR A 27 7.81 -26.40 12.08
CA THR A 27 9.07 -26.93 11.52
C THR A 27 9.41 -26.19 10.24
N VAL A 28 10.58 -25.56 10.19
CA VAL A 28 11.15 -25.02 8.94
C VAL A 28 11.68 -26.19 8.12
N ILE A 29 11.30 -26.27 6.85
CA ILE A 29 11.70 -27.36 5.96
C ILE A 29 13.02 -26.98 5.31
N LYS A 30 14.03 -27.82 5.53
CA LYS A 30 15.36 -27.67 4.92
C LYS A 30 15.31 -27.89 3.41
N ASN A 31 16.05 -27.07 2.68
CA ASN A 31 16.23 -27.27 1.25
C ASN A 31 17.21 -28.42 0.96
N ASN A 32 17.46 -28.68 -0.33
CA ASN A 32 18.35 -29.76 -0.78
C ASN A 32 19.83 -29.58 -0.43
N GLU A 33 20.20 -28.44 0.12
CA GLU A 33 21.54 -28.11 0.60
C GLU A 33 21.58 -28.06 2.14
N SER A 34 20.54 -28.58 2.80
CA SER A 34 20.35 -28.62 4.26
C SER A 34 20.28 -27.24 4.93
N GLN A 35 19.98 -26.20 4.16
CA GLN A 35 19.79 -24.83 4.63
C GLN A 35 18.31 -24.56 4.94
N ASP A 36 18.07 -23.68 5.91
CA ASP A 36 16.71 -23.31 6.33
C ASP A 36 16.07 -22.25 5.42
N THR A 37 16.87 -21.62 4.55
CA THR A 37 16.45 -20.64 3.56
C THR A 37 17.01 -21.01 2.19
N THR A 38 16.29 -20.65 1.13
CA THR A 38 16.70 -20.81 -0.27
C THR A 38 16.85 -19.44 -0.91
N PRO A 39 18.02 -19.08 -1.46
CA PRO A 39 18.16 -17.82 -2.19
C PRO A 39 17.14 -17.66 -3.32
N SER A 40 16.52 -16.50 -3.41
CA SER A 40 15.55 -16.11 -4.45
C SER A 40 16.28 -15.76 -5.75
N ALA A 41 16.96 -16.75 -6.32
CA ALA A 41 17.76 -16.64 -7.53
C ALA A 41 17.47 -17.80 -8.49
N VAL A 42 17.46 -17.52 -9.79
CA VAL A 42 17.19 -18.47 -10.87
C VAL A 42 18.34 -18.41 -11.87
N TRP A 43 18.92 -19.56 -12.21
CA TRP A 43 19.96 -19.69 -13.24
C TRP A 43 19.54 -20.73 -14.29
N MET A 44 19.64 -20.36 -15.57
CA MET A 44 19.29 -21.23 -16.69
C MET A 44 20.48 -21.38 -17.64
N PRO A 45 21.38 -22.36 -17.43
CA PRO A 45 22.59 -22.53 -18.24
C PRO A 45 22.31 -22.88 -19.70
N ARG A 46 21.14 -23.48 -19.98
CA ARG A 46 20.71 -23.92 -21.31
C ARG A 46 19.21 -24.24 -21.29
N ALA A 47 18.63 -24.45 -22.47
CA ALA A 47 17.21 -24.73 -22.62
C ALA A 47 16.77 -25.97 -21.79
N GLY A 48 15.67 -25.82 -21.04
CA GLY A 48 15.09 -26.88 -20.22
C GLY A 48 15.81 -27.17 -18.90
N GLU A 49 16.89 -26.47 -18.57
CA GLU A 49 17.60 -26.61 -17.30
C GLU A 49 17.39 -25.37 -16.43
N VAL A 50 16.70 -25.53 -15.29
CA VAL A 50 16.47 -24.49 -14.28
C VAL A 50 17.18 -24.88 -12.99
N ARG A 51 17.96 -23.96 -12.43
CA ARG A 51 18.57 -24.07 -11.11
C ARG A 51 18.08 -22.91 -10.24
N VAL A 52 17.74 -23.21 -9.00
CA VAL A 52 17.25 -22.23 -8.01
C VAL A 52 18.14 -22.30 -6.76
N GLY A 53 18.18 -21.22 -5.98
CA GLY A 53 18.88 -21.19 -4.70
C GLY A 53 20.35 -20.84 -4.82
N THR A 54 21.18 -21.39 -3.94
CA THR A 54 22.63 -21.12 -3.87
C THR A 54 23.32 -21.39 -5.21
N LYS A 55 22.93 -22.46 -5.91
CA LYS A 55 23.46 -22.81 -7.24
C LYS A 55 23.21 -21.74 -8.30
N ALA A 56 22.14 -20.96 -8.16
CA ALA A 56 21.86 -19.83 -9.04
C ALA A 56 22.56 -18.56 -8.54
N ARG A 57 22.47 -18.27 -7.23
CA ARG A 57 23.09 -17.09 -6.62
C ARG A 57 24.58 -17.00 -6.91
N THR A 58 25.32 -18.09 -6.73
CA THR A 58 26.77 -18.18 -7.00
C THR A 58 27.15 -17.99 -8.47
N ARG A 59 26.17 -17.96 -9.39
CA ARG A 59 26.40 -17.75 -10.83
C ARG A 59 26.22 -16.30 -11.27
N ALA A 60 25.73 -15.43 -10.39
CA ALA A 60 25.54 -14.01 -10.70
C ALA A 60 26.81 -13.34 -11.25
N GLU A 61 28.00 -13.71 -10.75
CA GLU A 61 29.27 -13.14 -11.22
C GLU A 61 29.81 -13.81 -12.49
N SER A 62 29.67 -15.13 -12.60
CA SER A 62 30.30 -15.91 -13.68
C SER A 62 29.44 -16.08 -14.93
N ASP A 63 28.12 -15.95 -14.80
CA ASP A 63 27.12 -16.13 -15.86
C ASP A 63 25.91 -15.19 -15.66
N PRO A 64 26.12 -13.86 -15.59
CA PRO A 64 25.07 -12.88 -15.29
C PRO A 64 23.94 -12.86 -16.33
N GLU A 65 24.25 -13.08 -17.61
CA GLU A 65 23.25 -13.09 -18.71
C GLU A 65 22.27 -14.27 -18.64
N ASN A 66 22.50 -15.22 -17.74
CA ASN A 66 21.66 -16.40 -17.53
C ASN A 66 21.26 -16.57 -16.06
N THR A 67 21.46 -15.54 -15.24
CA THR A 67 21.11 -15.54 -13.81
C THR A 67 20.18 -14.37 -13.52
N ALA A 68 19.12 -14.60 -12.75
CA ALA A 68 18.20 -13.57 -12.27
C ALA A 68 18.03 -13.66 -10.76
N SER A 69 18.01 -12.52 -10.08
CA SER A 69 17.77 -12.36 -8.65
C SER A 69 17.03 -11.03 -8.40
N GLU A 70 16.58 -10.79 -7.17
CA GLU A 70 15.92 -9.54 -6.74
C GLU A 70 14.64 -9.16 -7.52
N PHE A 71 14.11 -10.07 -8.35
CA PHE A 71 12.94 -9.85 -9.20
C PHE A 71 11.63 -9.65 -8.41
N LYS A 72 11.61 -9.89 -7.08
CA LYS A 72 10.43 -9.59 -6.23
C LYS A 72 10.05 -8.11 -6.29
N LEU A 73 11.01 -7.21 -6.47
CA LEU A 73 10.76 -5.77 -6.57
C LEU A 73 10.12 -5.35 -7.90
N GLU A 74 10.17 -6.25 -8.89
CA GLU A 74 9.60 -6.05 -10.23
C GLU A 74 8.21 -6.69 -10.36
N MET A 75 7.69 -7.28 -9.27
CA MET A 75 6.39 -7.95 -9.27
C MET A 75 5.28 -6.97 -9.66
N GLY A 76 4.40 -7.40 -10.57
CA GLY A 76 3.27 -6.60 -11.03
C GLY A 76 3.63 -5.47 -12.00
N LEU A 77 4.87 -5.40 -12.51
CA LEU A 77 5.26 -4.50 -13.59
C LEU A 77 5.05 -5.15 -14.96
N ALA A 78 4.41 -4.43 -15.87
CA ALA A 78 4.25 -4.79 -17.26
C ALA A 78 5.56 -4.63 -18.03
N ASP A 79 5.81 -5.55 -18.96
CA ASP A 79 6.96 -5.56 -19.89
C ASP A 79 8.35 -5.76 -19.27
N VAL A 80 8.41 -6.07 -17.97
CA VAL A 80 9.63 -6.53 -17.34
C VAL A 80 9.79 -8.04 -17.55
N ALA A 81 10.88 -8.43 -18.20
CA ALA A 81 11.26 -9.83 -18.33
C ALA A 81 12.79 -9.98 -18.33
N ARG A 82 13.29 -11.00 -17.64
CA ARG A 82 14.73 -11.33 -17.62
C ARG A 82 15.02 -12.33 -18.73
N LYS A 83 15.99 -11.98 -19.57
CA LYS A 83 16.44 -12.84 -20.68
C LYS A 83 17.47 -13.83 -20.16
N PHE A 84 17.38 -15.08 -20.62
CA PHE A 84 18.36 -16.13 -20.37
C PHE A 84 18.96 -16.52 -21.72
N VAL A 85 20.05 -15.85 -22.10
CA VAL A 85 20.62 -15.89 -23.46
C VAL A 85 20.89 -17.32 -23.94
N ARG A 86 21.51 -18.16 -23.12
CA ARG A 86 21.86 -19.55 -23.46
C ARG A 86 20.64 -20.47 -23.47
N ALA A 87 19.63 -20.17 -22.66
CA ALA A 87 18.39 -20.93 -22.66
C ALA A 87 17.43 -20.52 -23.78
N GLY A 88 17.63 -19.33 -24.39
CA GLY A 88 16.79 -18.81 -25.48
C GLY A 88 15.38 -18.45 -25.03
N VAL A 89 15.19 -18.14 -23.73
CA VAL A 89 13.89 -17.80 -23.14
C VAL A 89 13.95 -16.48 -22.38
N GLN A 90 12.77 -15.93 -22.09
CA GLN A 90 12.61 -14.78 -21.21
C GLN A 90 11.53 -15.11 -20.19
N LEU A 91 11.76 -14.77 -18.92
CA LEU A 91 10.80 -15.00 -17.85
C LEU A 91 10.41 -13.68 -17.19
N THR A 92 9.12 -13.52 -16.91
CA THR A 92 8.59 -12.39 -16.13
C THR A 92 8.87 -12.57 -14.63
N PRO A 93 8.79 -11.51 -13.80
CA PRO A 93 8.95 -11.62 -12.36
C PRO A 93 8.01 -12.66 -11.67
N PRO A 94 6.71 -12.77 -12.04
CA PRO A 94 5.87 -13.86 -11.54
C PRO A 94 6.37 -15.26 -11.94
N GLN A 95 6.87 -15.44 -13.17
CA GLN A 95 7.41 -16.72 -13.62
C GLN A 95 8.71 -17.09 -12.88
N LEU A 96 9.60 -16.12 -12.64
CA LEU A 96 10.81 -16.31 -11.84
C LEU A 96 10.48 -16.67 -10.39
N SER A 97 9.53 -15.96 -9.78
CA SER A 97 9.01 -16.27 -8.45
C SER A 97 8.36 -17.66 -8.41
N ALA A 98 7.67 -18.06 -9.48
CA ALA A 98 7.13 -19.41 -9.60
C ALA A 98 8.22 -20.48 -9.61
N GLU A 99 9.38 -20.26 -10.23
CA GLU A 99 10.50 -21.22 -10.16
C GLU A 99 11.04 -21.38 -8.72
N VAL A 100 11.10 -20.29 -7.95
CA VAL A 100 11.46 -20.34 -6.52
C VAL A 100 10.41 -21.13 -5.73
N LEU A 101 9.12 -20.81 -5.93
CA LEU A 101 8.01 -21.51 -5.27
C LEU A 101 7.95 -23.01 -5.65
N LYS A 102 8.25 -23.37 -6.90
CA LYS A 102 8.36 -24.79 -7.32
C LYS A 102 9.46 -25.50 -6.57
N SER A 103 10.62 -24.87 -6.38
CA SER A 103 11.72 -25.44 -5.59
C SER A 103 11.30 -25.68 -4.14
N LEU A 104 10.69 -24.69 -3.49
CA LEU A 104 10.21 -24.81 -2.11
C LEU A 104 9.13 -25.88 -1.97
N ARG A 105 8.15 -25.88 -2.89
CA ARG A 105 7.08 -26.89 -2.94
C ARG A 105 7.63 -28.30 -3.11
N HIS A 106 8.67 -28.46 -3.93
CA HIS A 106 9.34 -29.73 -4.14
C HIS A 106 10.08 -30.20 -2.89
N ASP A 107 10.76 -29.30 -2.19
CA ASP A 107 11.44 -29.61 -0.93
C ASP A 107 10.42 -30.02 0.16
N ALA A 108 9.30 -29.31 0.26
CA ALA A 108 8.18 -29.72 1.11
C ALA A 108 7.58 -31.07 0.68
N GLY A 109 7.45 -31.32 -0.63
CA GLY A 109 6.95 -32.59 -1.15
C GLY A 109 7.82 -33.79 -0.77
N ARG A 110 9.15 -33.61 -0.72
CA ARG A 110 10.08 -34.62 -0.22
C ARG A 110 9.94 -34.83 1.28
N PHE A 111 9.81 -33.76 2.05
CA PHE A 111 9.64 -33.83 3.49
C PHE A 111 8.33 -34.53 3.89
N LEU A 112 7.24 -34.26 3.15
CA LEU A 112 5.90 -34.77 3.41
C LEU A 112 5.59 -36.11 2.74
N ASN A 113 6.43 -36.55 1.79
CA ASN A 113 6.14 -37.63 0.83
C ASN A 113 4.94 -37.36 -0.11
N GLU A 114 4.44 -36.12 -0.16
CA GLU A 114 3.38 -35.65 -1.06
C GLU A 114 3.54 -34.15 -1.28
N ALA A 115 3.47 -33.69 -2.54
CA ALA A 115 3.60 -32.26 -2.84
C ALA A 115 2.37 -31.48 -2.35
N PRO A 116 2.54 -30.43 -1.52
CA PRO A 116 1.41 -29.64 -1.04
C PRO A 116 0.69 -28.97 -2.21
N THR A 117 -0.63 -28.85 -2.11
CA THR A 117 -1.49 -28.27 -3.16
C THR A 117 -1.95 -26.85 -2.83
N ALA A 118 -1.81 -26.42 -1.58
CA ALA A 118 -2.08 -25.06 -1.11
C ALA A 118 -0.95 -24.62 -0.16
N ALA A 119 -0.73 -23.31 -0.08
CA ALA A 119 0.17 -22.67 0.87
C ALA A 119 -0.35 -21.26 1.18
N VAL A 120 -0.05 -20.75 2.38
CA VAL A 120 -0.09 -19.30 2.65
C VAL A 120 1.24 -18.72 2.21
N ILE A 121 1.19 -17.65 1.42
CA ILE A 121 2.39 -16.98 0.90
C ILE A 121 2.47 -15.57 1.47
N THR A 122 3.65 -15.19 1.94
CA THR A 122 3.82 -13.87 2.55
C THR A 122 4.09 -12.79 1.52
N VAL A 123 3.69 -11.57 1.86
CA VAL A 123 3.97 -10.34 1.11
C VAL A 123 4.33 -9.21 2.07
N PRO A 124 5.15 -8.23 1.66
CA PRO A 124 5.41 -7.04 2.47
C PRO A 124 4.09 -6.33 2.81
N ALA A 125 4.04 -5.67 3.98
CA ALA A 125 2.81 -4.98 4.37
C ALA A 125 2.49 -3.84 3.41
N ALA A 126 3.51 -3.15 2.87
CA ALA A 126 3.34 -2.06 1.92
C ALA A 126 3.03 -2.49 0.46
N PHE A 127 2.88 -3.78 0.13
CA PHE A 127 2.64 -4.22 -1.25
C PHE A 127 1.32 -3.69 -1.85
N ALA A 128 1.42 -3.21 -3.09
CA ALA A 128 0.30 -2.72 -3.88
C ALA A 128 -0.53 -3.86 -4.50
N LEU A 129 -1.72 -3.53 -5.00
CA LEU A 129 -2.66 -4.51 -5.55
C LEU A 129 -2.10 -5.32 -6.73
N ASN A 130 -1.36 -4.66 -7.63
CA ASN A 130 -0.71 -5.33 -8.77
C ASN A 130 0.38 -6.31 -8.33
N GLN A 131 1.11 -5.99 -7.26
CA GLN A 131 2.13 -6.88 -6.68
C GLN A 131 1.48 -8.10 -6.00
N ASN A 132 0.39 -7.90 -5.25
CA ASN A 132 -0.38 -9.00 -4.65
C ASN A 132 -0.92 -9.96 -5.72
N LYS A 133 -1.54 -9.42 -6.78
CA LYS A 133 -2.01 -10.21 -7.94
C LYS A 133 -0.87 -11.02 -8.57
N ALA A 134 0.28 -10.39 -8.80
CA ALA A 134 1.46 -11.05 -9.36
C ALA A 134 1.98 -12.19 -8.47
N THR A 135 1.91 -12.05 -7.15
CA THR A 135 2.30 -13.12 -6.20
C THR A 135 1.33 -14.30 -6.27
N VAL A 136 0.03 -14.05 -6.38
CA VAL A 136 -0.99 -15.11 -6.58
C VAL A 136 -0.79 -15.81 -7.93
N GLU A 137 -0.43 -15.07 -8.98
CA GLU A 137 -0.07 -15.65 -10.28
C GLU A 137 1.16 -16.57 -10.15
N ALA A 138 2.22 -16.12 -9.49
CA ALA A 138 3.41 -16.93 -9.24
C ALA A 138 3.09 -18.23 -8.48
N ALA A 139 2.22 -18.15 -7.48
CA ALA A 139 1.74 -19.32 -6.73
C ALA A 139 1.01 -20.32 -7.63
N THR A 140 0.12 -19.81 -8.48
CA THR A 140 -0.66 -20.61 -9.44
C THR A 140 0.27 -21.29 -10.45
N LEU A 141 1.25 -20.56 -10.99
CA LEU A 141 2.27 -21.09 -11.90
C LEU A 141 3.17 -22.15 -11.25
N ALA A 142 3.33 -22.11 -9.92
CA ALA A 142 4.07 -23.12 -9.16
C ALA A 142 3.27 -24.40 -8.85
N GLY A 143 1.97 -24.41 -9.21
CA GLY A 143 1.07 -25.54 -9.01
C GLY A 143 0.39 -25.56 -7.65
N PHE A 144 0.31 -24.41 -6.97
CA PHE A 144 -0.66 -24.22 -5.89
C PHE A 144 -2.03 -23.88 -6.48
N VAL A 145 -3.09 -24.11 -5.70
CA VAL A 145 -4.45 -23.73 -6.10
C VAL A 145 -4.57 -22.23 -6.39
N PRO A 146 -5.40 -21.82 -7.37
CA PRO A 146 -5.77 -20.43 -7.55
C PRO A 146 -6.39 -19.87 -6.26
N GLY A 147 -5.97 -18.67 -5.85
CA GLY A 147 -6.45 -18.04 -4.61
C GLY A 147 -5.74 -18.52 -3.34
N SER A 148 -4.52 -19.06 -3.44
CA SER A 148 -3.64 -19.26 -2.27
C SER A 148 -3.61 -17.99 -1.41
N PRO A 149 -3.94 -18.06 -0.10
CA PRO A 149 -4.06 -16.88 0.73
C PRO A 149 -2.73 -16.14 0.87
N LEU A 150 -2.81 -14.80 0.91
CA LEU A 150 -1.66 -13.96 1.22
C LEU A 150 -1.68 -13.55 2.70
N LEU A 151 -0.50 -13.41 3.29
CA LEU A 151 -0.33 -12.88 4.65
C LEU A 151 0.77 -11.81 4.67
N GLN A 152 0.55 -10.72 5.38
CA GLN A 152 1.58 -9.69 5.52
C GLN A 152 2.75 -10.20 6.37
N GLU A 153 3.99 -9.99 5.92
CA GLU A 153 5.24 -10.38 6.58
C GLU A 153 5.29 -9.98 8.07
N PRO A 154 5.03 -8.71 8.46
CA PRO A 154 5.06 -8.35 9.88
C PRO A 154 3.93 -9.00 10.70
N THR A 155 2.77 -9.25 10.08
CA THR A 155 1.67 -9.98 10.73
C THR A 155 2.07 -11.44 11.00
N ALA A 156 2.70 -12.08 10.02
CA ALA A 156 3.24 -13.43 10.19
C ALA A 156 4.26 -13.48 11.34
N ALA A 157 5.23 -12.56 11.34
CA ALA A 157 6.23 -12.50 12.40
C ALA A 157 5.60 -12.32 13.80
N ALA A 158 4.59 -11.46 13.92
CA ALA A 158 3.85 -11.27 15.16
C ALA A 158 3.22 -12.57 15.68
N PHE A 159 2.66 -13.39 14.78
CA PHE A 159 2.08 -14.69 15.15
C PHE A 159 3.14 -15.69 15.63
N ALA A 160 4.32 -15.69 15.00
CA ALA A 160 5.42 -16.56 15.41
C ALA A 160 5.95 -16.22 16.81
N TYR A 161 6.15 -14.93 17.09
CA TYR A 161 6.58 -14.46 18.42
C TYR A 161 5.49 -14.67 19.48
N GLY A 162 4.23 -14.42 19.11
CA GLY A 162 3.09 -14.51 20.02
C GLY A 162 2.82 -15.91 20.56
N LEU A 163 3.13 -16.96 19.78
CA LEU A 163 2.96 -18.35 20.21
C LEU A 163 3.78 -18.71 21.47
N GLN A 164 4.95 -18.09 21.65
CA GLN A 164 5.85 -18.38 22.77
C GLN A 164 5.69 -17.40 23.93
N ASP A 165 4.82 -16.40 23.79
CA ASP A 165 4.63 -15.37 24.81
C ASP A 165 3.42 -15.70 25.70
N THR A 166 3.61 -15.58 27.01
CA THR A 166 2.59 -15.95 28.02
C THR A 166 1.85 -14.74 28.60
N SER A 167 2.15 -13.54 28.12
CA SER A 167 1.53 -12.31 28.61
C SER A 167 0.08 -12.24 28.11
N ASP A 168 -0.84 -11.84 28.99
CA ASP A 168 -2.26 -11.64 28.61
C ASP A 168 -2.47 -10.30 27.88
N ARG A 169 -1.58 -9.34 28.12
CA ARG A 169 -1.61 -8.00 27.51
C ARG A 169 -0.21 -7.53 27.20
N ALA A 170 0.01 -7.12 25.95
CA ALA A 170 1.28 -6.54 25.53
C ALA A 170 1.08 -5.66 24.27
N TYR A 171 1.98 -4.71 24.09
CA TYR A 171 2.20 -3.99 22.85
C TYR A 171 3.59 -4.28 22.33
N TRP A 172 3.68 -4.75 21.10
CA TRP A 172 4.95 -5.00 20.43
C TRP A 172 5.08 -4.14 19.18
N MET A 173 6.32 -3.90 18.77
CA MET A 173 6.63 -3.36 17.46
C MET A 173 7.37 -4.44 16.67
N VAL A 174 6.85 -4.81 15.51
CA VAL A 174 7.59 -5.61 14.53
C VAL A 174 8.51 -4.68 13.76
N PHE A 175 9.79 -5.01 13.69
CA PHE A 175 10.81 -4.33 12.89
C PHE A 175 11.33 -5.31 11.83
N ASP A 176 10.74 -5.27 10.64
CA ASP A 176 11.08 -6.14 9.53
C ASP A 176 11.98 -5.41 8.54
N PHE A 177 13.26 -5.76 8.56
CA PHE A 177 14.25 -5.19 7.65
C PHE A 177 14.86 -6.30 6.77
N GLY A 178 14.21 -6.50 5.63
CA GLY A 178 14.56 -7.51 4.65
C GLY A 178 15.62 -7.07 3.64
N GLY A 179 15.81 -7.90 2.62
CA GLY A 179 16.77 -7.64 1.54
C GLY A 179 16.35 -6.52 0.58
N GLY A 180 15.05 -6.28 0.43
CA GLY A 180 14.53 -5.25 -0.49
C GLY A 180 13.42 -4.36 0.09
N THR A 181 12.82 -4.73 1.21
CA THR A 181 11.64 -4.09 1.80
C THR A 181 11.86 -3.88 3.30
N PHE A 182 11.21 -2.85 3.82
CA PHE A 182 11.15 -2.58 5.25
C PHE A 182 9.70 -2.42 5.66
N ASP A 183 9.28 -3.09 6.73
CA ASP A 183 7.95 -2.92 7.33
C ASP A 183 8.07 -2.78 8.85
N ALA A 184 7.25 -1.90 9.41
CA ALA A 184 7.07 -1.71 10.84
C ALA A 184 5.59 -1.92 11.19
N ALA A 185 5.28 -2.66 12.25
CA ALA A 185 3.89 -2.87 12.66
C ALA A 185 3.72 -2.85 14.17
N VAL A 186 2.75 -2.09 14.66
CA VAL A 186 2.34 -2.11 16.06
C VAL A 186 1.35 -3.26 16.25
N VAL A 187 1.68 -4.16 17.17
CA VAL A 187 0.89 -5.34 17.50
C VAL A 187 0.37 -5.19 18.91
N ASN A 188 -0.93 -5.42 19.10
CA ASN A 188 -1.54 -5.56 20.41
C ASN A 188 -1.90 -7.03 20.66
N LYS A 189 -1.42 -7.56 21.78
CA LYS A 189 -1.89 -8.81 22.36
C LYS A 189 -2.86 -8.48 23.48
N ARG A 190 -4.06 -9.07 23.45
CA ARG A 190 -5.04 -8.91 24.53
C ARG A 190 -5.94 -10.12 24.65
N ASP A 191 -6.02 -10.69 25.86
CA ASP A 191 -6.97 -11.75 26.22
C ASP A 191 -6.90 -12.96 25.24
N GLY A 192 -5.69 -13.33 24.80
CA GLY A 192 -5.46 -14.41 23.83
C GLY A 192 -5.66 -14.02 22.35
N GLU A 193 -5.84 -12.73 22.05
CA GLU A 193 -6.01 -12.25 20.69
C GLU A 193 -4.83 -11.39 20.25
N LEU A 194 -4.25 -11.71 19.09
CA LEU A 194 -3.17 -10.94 18.45
C LEU A 194 -3.73 -10.12 17.30
N ARG A 195 -3.62 -8.78 17.41
CA ARG A 195 -4.08 -7.82 16.41
C ARG A 195 -2.95 -6.90 16.00
N VAL A 196 -2.74 -6.77 14.69
CA VAL A 196 -1.98 -5.63 14.13
C VAL A 196 -2.88 -4.41 14.14
N LEU A 197 -2.42 -3.33 14.79
CA LEU A 197 -3.16 -2.07 14.90
C LEU A 197 -2.90 -1.21 13.67
N HIS A 198 -1.64 -0.87 13.43
CA HIS A 198 -1.18 -0.13 12.27
C HIS A 198 0.17 -0.66 11.81
N HIS A 199 0.52 -0.34 10.57
CA HIS A 199 1.81 -0.60 10.00
C HIS A 199 2.29 0.61 9.20
N ALA A 200 3.60 0.77 9.06
CA ALA A 200 4.23 1.67 8.12
C ALA A 200 5.31 0.88 7.39
N GLY A 201 5.68 1.27 6.18
CA GLY A 201 6.64 0.47 5.43
C GLY A 201 7.13 1.18 4.20
N ASP A 202 8.16 0.60 3.62
CA ASP A 202 8.84 1.08 2.44
C ASP A 202 9.20 -0.12 1.56
N PRO A 203 8.49 -0.29 0.42
CA PRO A 203 8.62 -1.47 -0.42
C PRO A 203 9.98 -1.55 -1.15
N TYR A 204 10.83 -0.54 -0.99
CA TYR A 204 12.15 -0.47 -1.63
C TYR A 204 13.30 -0.18 -0.66
N LEU A 205 13.06 -0.15 0.65
CA LEU A 205 14.11 0.01 1.66
C LEU A 205 14.59 -1.36 2.14
N GLY A 206 15.77 -1.79 1.71
CA GLY A 206 16.30 -3.10 2.07
C GLY A 206 17.81 -3.16 2.09
N GLY A 207 18.34 -4.32 2.50
CA GLY A 207 19.76 -4.63 2.47
C GLY A 207 20.45 -4.33 1.13
N LYS A 208 19.74 -4.44 -0.01
CA LYS A 208 20.30 -4.15 -1.34
C LYS A 208 20.73 -2.68 -1.49
N LEU A 209 20.03 -1.74 -0.84
CA LEU A 209 20.37 -0.32 -0.94
C LEU A 209 21.68 -0.05 -0.21
N ILE A 210 21.90 -0.71 0.92
CA ILE A 210 23.16 -0.68 1.65
C ILE A 210 24.28 -1.26 0.78
N ASP A 211 24.03 -2.38 0.09
CA ASP A 211 25.02 -2.97 -0.83
C ASP A 211 25.36 -2.01 -1.99
N TRP A 212 24.36 -1.37 -2.60
CA TRP A 212 24.61 -0.39 -3.67
C TRP A 212 25.33 0.84 -3.16
N ALA A 213 24.95 1.37 -2.00
CA ALA A 213 25.63 2.51 -1.41
C ALA A 213 27.09 2.17 -1.05
N LEU A 214 27.36 0.95 -0.61
CA LEU A 214 28.72 0.48 -0.35
C LEU A 214 29.54 0.41 -1.64
N VAL A 215 28.95 -0.09 -2.74
CA VAL A 215 29.58 -0.09 -4.05
C VAL A 215 29.84 1.34 -4.53
N GLU A 216 28.81 2.17 -4.62
CA GLU A 216 28.88 3.48 -5.26
C GLU A 216 29.67 4.52 -4.45
N ARG A 217 29.65 4.44 -3.12
CA ARG A 217 30.27 5.45 -2.23
C ARG A 217 31.63 5.02 -1.68
N VAL A 218 31.98 3.73 -1.74
CA VAL A 218 33.23 3.20 -1.15
C VAL A 218 34.03 2.40 -2.16
N LEU A 219 33.49 1.29 -2.67
CA LEU A 219 34.29 0.34 -3.46
C LEU A 219 34.61 0.86 -4.85
N ALA A 220 33.65 1.44 -5.57
CA ALA A 220 33.84 1.94 -6.92
C ALA A 220 34.82 3.13 -6.98
N PRO A 221 34.73 4.15 -6.10
CA PRO A 221 35.74 5.21 -6.04
C PRO A 221 37.14 4.69 -5.72
N ALA A 222 37.26 3.68 -4.85
CA ALA A 222 38.54 3.06 -4.52
C ALA A 222 39.11 2.28 -5.71
N ALA A 223 38.30 1.47 -6.39
CA ALA A 223 38.69 0.72 -7.58
C ALA A 223 39.06 1.64 -8.75
N GLU A 224 38.32 2.74 -8.95
CA GLU A 224 38.62 3.75 -9.97
C GLU A 224 39.99 4.37 -9.73
N ALA A 225 40.29 4.74 -8.49
CA ALA A 225 41.57 5.34 -8.11
C ALA A 225 42.75 4.34 -8.23
N GLU A 226 42.54 3.08 -7.87
CA GLU A 226 43.58 2.04 -7.88
C GLU A 226 43.89 1.53 -9.29
N LEU A 227 42.85 1.24 -10.08
CA LEU A 227 42.98 0.61 -11.39
C LEU A 227 42.95 1.62 -12.56
N GLY A 228 42.82 2.92 -12.27
CA GLY A 228 42.81 3.98 -13.29
C GLY A 228 41.63 3.86 -14.26
N LEU A 229 40.47 3.42 -13.76
CA LEU A 229 39.24 3.31 -14.56
C LEU A 229 38.72 4.73 -14.88
N SER A 230 38.00 4.87 -15.99
CA SER A 230 37.41 6.16 -16.39
C SER A 230 35.91 6.01 -16.59
N ASP A 231 35.17 7.04 -16.18
CA ASP A 231 33.70 7.05 -16.18
C ASP A 231 33.12 5.81 -15.47
N PHE A 232 33.73 5.43 -14.34
CA PHE A 232 33.44 4.20 -13.62
C PHE A 232 32.17 4.31 -12.78
N ARG A 233 31.01 4.28 -13.46
CA ARG A 233 29.69 4.48 -12.87
C ARG A 233 28.75 3.32 -13.18
N ARG A 234 27.81 3.03 -12.28
CA ARG A 234 26.84 1.93 -12.39
C ARG A 234 25.95 2.05 -13.63
N ASP A 235 25.55 3.27 -13.96
CA ASP A 235 24.69 3.58 -15.10
C ASP A 235 25.43 3.50 -16.44
N ASN A 236 26.75 3.33 -16.44
CA ASN A 236 27.53 3.13 -17.66
C ASN A 236 27.51 1.63 -18.07
N PRO A 237 26.88 1.27 -19.21
CA PRO A 237 26.79 -0.12 -19.66
C PRO A 237 28.15 -0.79 -19.88
N ALA A 238 29.21 -0.01 -20.15
CA ALA A 238 30.57 -0.54 -20.32
C ALA A 238 31.11 -1.21 -19.05
N HIS A 239 30.62 -0.78 -17.88
CA HIS A 239 31.08 -1.27 -16.57
C HIS A 239 30.07 -2.21 -15.90
N ALA A 240 29.02 -2.62 -16.60
CA ALA A 240 27.94 -3.43 -16.02
C ALA A 240 28.45 -4.71 -15.32
N HIS A 241 29.44 -5.38 -15.93
CA HIS A 241 30.05 -6.59 -15.35
C HIS A 241 30.85 -6.29 -14.08
N ASN A 242 31.63 -5.22 -14.08
CA ASN A 242 32.39 -4.76 -12.92
C ASN A 242 31.46 -4.41 -11.76
N PHE A 243 30.37 -3.68 -12.01
CA PHE A 243 29.40 -3.35 -10.97
C PHE A 243 28.63 -4.56 -10.45
N ALA A 244 28.33 -5.56 -11.30
CA ALA A 244 27.72 -6.81 -10.84
C ALA A 244 28.64 -7.58 -9.88
N ARG A 245 29.95 -7.64 -10.17
CA ARG A 245 30.95 -8.27 -9.29
C ARG A 245 31.14 -7.51 -7.98
N LEU A 246 31.29 -6.18 -8.06
CA LEU A 246 31.40 -5.33 -6.87
C LEU A 246 30.17 -5.46 -5.98
N LYS A 247 28.97 -5.54 -6.57
CA LYS A 247 27.71 -5.72 -5.85
C LYS A 247 27.65 -7.03 -5.07
N ALA A 248 28.04 -8.14 -5.69
CA ALA A 248 28.08 -9.45 -5.02
C ALA A 248 29.10 -9.45 -3.88
N ALA A 249 30.32 -8.96 -4.12
CA ALA A 249 31.36 -8.87 -3.10
C ALA A 249 30.99 -7.92 -1.95
N ALA A 250 30.29 -6.82 -2.24
CA ALA A 250 29.78 -5.89 -1.23
C ALA A 250 28.76 -6.56 -0.29
N GLU A 251 27.84 -7.36 -0.83
CA GLU A 251 26.86 -8.09 -0.03
C GLU A 251 27.53 -9.13 0.87
N GLU A 252 28.48 -9.91 0.33
CA GLU A 252 29.26 -10.88 1.11
C GLU A 252 30.04 -10.21 2.24
N ALA A 253 30.70 -9.09 1.94
CA ALA A 253 31.43 -8.31 2.93
C ALA A 253 30.51 -7.75 4.03
N LYS A 254 29.34 -7.20 3.65
CA LYS A 254 28.33 -6.72 4.60
C LYS A 254 27.87 -7.83 5.55
N ILE A 255 27.59 -9.02 5.01
CA ILE A 255 27.19 -10.18 5.81
C ILE A 255 28.32 -10.59 6.76
N ALA A 256 29.56 -10.70 6.27
CA ALA A 256 30.72 -11.05 7.08
C ALA A 256 30.92 -10.08 8.26
N LEU A 257 30.80 -8.77 8.02
CA LEU A 257 30.93 -7.71 9.02
C LEU A 257 29.88 -7.75 10.14
N SER A 258 28.84 -8.57 10.01
CA SER A 258 27.91 -8.85 11.11
C SER A 258 28.53 -9.73 12.20
N GLY A 259 29.60 -10.47 11.89
CA GLY A 259 30.34 -11.33 12.84
C GLY A 259 31.77 -10.89 13.13
N ILE A 260 32.38 -10.05 12.30
CA ILE A 260 33.78 -9.59 12.42
C ILE A 260 33.89 -8.07 12.25
N GLU A 261 35.02 -7.47 12.67
CA GLU A 261 35.23 -6.01 12.63
C GLU A 261 35.73 -5.49 11.28
N SER A 262 36.42 -6.32 10.50
CA SER A 262 36.90 -5.99 9.17
C SER A 262 36.99 -7.24 8.29
N THR A 263 36.90 -7.05 6.97
CA THR A 263 37.02 -8.12 5.96
C THR A 263 37.74 -7.63 4.72
N SER A 264 38.41 -8.53 4.00
CA SER A 264 38.98 -8.23 2.68
C SER A 264 37.92 -8.44 1.60
N VAL A 265 37.81 -7.49 0.69
CA VAL A 265 37.00 -7.53 -0.52
C VAL A 265 37.98 -7.69 -1.69
N THR A 266 37.98 -8.85 -2.33
CA THR A 266 38.86 -9.17 -3.45
C THR A 266 38.02 -9.43 -4.69
N VAL A 267 38.17 -8.62 -5.73
CA VAL A 267 37.36 -8.69 -6.95
C VAL A 267 38.23 -8.52 -8.18
N GLU A 268 38.09 -9.39 -9.19
CA GLU A 268 38.71 -9.16 -10.50
C GLU A 268 37.85 -8.20 -11.32
N LEU A 269 38.40 -7.07 -11.73
CA LEU A 269 37.72 -6.06 -12.53
C LEU A 269 38.32 -5.98 -13.93
N ASP A 270 37.47 -5.83 -14.92
CA ASP A 270 37.88 -5.64 -16.31
C ASP A 270 38.46 -4.22 -16.44
N THR A 271 39.68 -4.10 -16.99
CA THR A 271 40.40 -2.82 -17.16
C THR A 271 40.34 -2.32 -18.62
N PRO A 272 40.67 -1.05 -18.90
CA PRO A 272 40.64 -0.50 -20.26
C PRO A 272 41.52 -1.25 -21.27
N GLY A 273 42.54 -1.98 -20.80
CA GLY A 273 43.40 -2.82 -21.63
C GLY A 273 42.75 -4.11 -22.13
N GLY A 274 41.56 -4.46 -21.64
CA GLY A 274 40.87 -5.72 -21.92
C GLY A 274 41.33 -6.88 -21.02
N ASP A 275 42.25 -6.62 -20.10
CA ASP A 275 42.71 -7.55 -19.08
C ASP A 275 41.82 -7.48 -17.83
N ARG A 276 41.99 -8.46 -16.93
CA ARG A 276 41.39 -8.45 -15.59
C ARG A 276 42.46 -8.22 -14.55
N GLU A 277 42.24 -7.23 -13.69
CA GLU A 277 43.13 -6.92 -12.58
C GLU A 277 42.39 -7.12 -11.25
N ALA A 278 43.10 -7.64 -10.26
CA ALA A 278 42.54 -7.83 -8.92
C ALA A 278 42.50 -6.48 -8.19
N PHE A 279 41.33 -6.17 -7.64
CA PHE A 279 41.10 -5.08 -6.72
C PHE A 279 40.96 -5.64 -5.31
N ASP A 280 41.82 -5.21 -4.39
CA ASP A 280 41.85 -5.64 -2.99
C ASP A 280 41.55 -4.48 -2.05
N PHE A 281 40.43 -4.56 -1.33
CA PHE A 281 40.00 -3.51 -0.42
C PHE A 281 39.67 -4.06 0.97
N THR A 282 40.24 -3.46 2.03
CA THR A 282 39.86 -3.81 3.41
C THR A 282 38.68 -2.97 3.87
N LEU A 283 37.51 -3.59 4.02
CA LEU A 283 36.32 -2.94 4.52
C LEU A 283 36.18 -3.15 6.03
N SER A 284 35.90 -2.07 6.78
CA SER A 284 35.63 -2.12 8.22
C SER A 284 34.15 -1.96 8.54
N ARG A 285 33.72 -2.49 9.69
CA ARG A 285 32.35 -2.32 10.20
C ARG A 285 31.95 -0.85 10.31
N GLY A 286 32.83 -0.01 10.87
CA GLY A 286 32.55 1.42 10.99
C GLY A 286 32.37 2.14 9.64
N ALA A 287 33.00 1.65 8.55
CA ALA A 287 32.74 2.18 7.21
C ALA A 287 31.37 1.75 6.69
N LEU A 288 30.99 0.49 6.90
CA LEU A 288 29.65 -0.01 6.59
C LEU A 288 28.57 0.75 7.36
N ASP A 289 28.74 0.96 8.66
CA ASP A 289 27.73 1.63 9.50
C ASP A 289 27.47 3.07 9.04
N ARG A 290 28.52 3.82 8.66
CA ARG A 290 28.36 5.17 8.08
C ARG A 290 27.59 5.17 6.77
N VAL A 291 27.79 4.15 5.93
CA VAL A 291 27.07 4.00 4.66
C VAL A 291 25.61 3.61 4.91
N ALA A 292 25.37 2.75 5.92
CA ALA A 292 24.06 2.21 6.24
C ALA A 292 23.17 3.18 7.04
N GLU A 293 23.78 4.14 7.75
CA GLU A 293 23.10 5.04 8.69
C GLU A 293 21.83 5.72 8.13
N PRO A 294 21.82 6.35 6.93
CA PRO A 294 20.62 6.99 6.41
C PRO A 294 19.43 6.02 6.25
N TYR A 295 19.72 4.78 5.86
CA TYR A 295 18.72 3.72 5.71
C TYR A 295 18.18 3.25 7.08
N TYR A 296 19.04 3.19 8.09
CA TYR A 296 18.63 2.88 9.47
C TYR A 296 17.75 4.00 10.05
N VAL A 297 18.10 5.27 9.81
CA VAL A 297 17.31 6.43 10.24
C VAL A 297 15.93 6.41 9.62
N ARG A 298 15.82 6.15 8.31
CA ARG A 298 14.53 6.03 7.63
C ARG A 298 13.65 4.93 8.23
N ALA A 299 14.21 3.74 8.45
CA ALA A 299 13.51 2.63 9.09
C ALA A 299 13.00 3.00 10.51
N ILE A 300 13.83 3.67 11.31
CA ILE A 300 13.46 4.15 12.65
C ILE A 300 12.33 5.19 12.60
N ASN A 301 12.39 6.12 11.65
CA ASN A 301 11.35 7.14 11.51
C ASN A 301 10.00 6.55 11.08
N LEU A 302 9.99 5.52 10.22
CA LEU A 302 8.78 4.76 9.87
C LEU A 302 8.19 4.03 11.10
N CYS A 303 9.03 3.51 12.00
CA CYS A 303 8.55 2.95 13.27
C CYS A 303 7.89 4.02 14.15
N ARG A 304 8.50 5.21 14.25
CA ARG A 304 7.93 6.34 15.01
C ARG A 304 6.59 6.79 14.41
N GLU A 305 6.47 6.77 13.09
CA GLU A 305 5.23 7.08 12.39
C GLU A 305 4.12 6.06 12.71
N ALA A 306 4.42 4.76 12.64
CA ALA A 306 3.47 3.71 13.00
C ALA A 306 2.97 3.80 14.46
N MET A 307 3.84 4.22 15.40
CA MET A 307 3.45 4.47 16.79
C MET A 307 2.58 5.73 16.93
N ARG A 308 2.97 6.82 16.26
CA ARG A 308 2.26 8.11 16.32
C ARG A 308 0.82 8.00 15.83
N GLU A 309 0.56 7.20 14.79
CA GLU A 309 -0.80 6.95 14.30
C GLU A 309 -1.73 6.33 15.36
N ASN A 310 -1.18 5.64 16.37
CA ASN A 310 -1.93 5.06 17.49
C ASN A 310 -1.87 5.89 18.77
N GLY A 311 -1.24 7.07 18.74
CA GLY A 311 -0.99 7.86 19.94
C GLY A 311 -0.10 7.16 20.96
N LEU A 312 0.77 6.23 20.52
CA LEU A 312 1.68 5.49 21.38
C LEU A 312 3.06 6.15 21.39
N SER A 313 3.69 6.17 22.57
CA SER A 313 5.11 6.49 22.74
C SER A 313 5.94 5.20 22.75
N ALA A 314 7.27 5.33 22.64
CA ALA A 314 8.18 4.19 22.74
C ALA A 314 8.04 3.44 24.08
N ASP A 315 7.80 4.16 25.19
CA ASP A 315 7.59 3.58 26.53
C ASP A 315 6.34 2.71 26.63
N ALA A 316 5.39 2.85 25.71
CA ALA A 316 4.18 2.03 25.67
C ALA A 316 4.40 0.69 24.94
N ILE A 317 5.55 0.48 24.31
CA ILE A 317 5.89 -0.73 23.58
C ILE A 317 6.82 -1.59 24.42
N ASP A 318 6.39 -2.82 24.72
CA ASP A 318 7.13 -3.74 25.58
C ASP A 318 8.39 -4.29 24.89
N LYS A 319 8.30 -4.60 23.59
CA LYS A 319 9.37 -5.28 22.84
C LYS A 319 9.40 -4.88 21.37
N LEU A 320 10.61 -4.84 20.81
CA LEU A 320 10.89 -4.71 19.38
C LEU A 320 11.23 -6.09 18.81
N LEU A 321 10.33 -6.66 18.02
CA LEU A 321 10.46 -7.97 17.40
C LEU A 321 11.29 -7.83 16.11
N LEU A 322 12.51 -8.38 16.12
CA LEU A 322 13.39 -8.27 14.96
C LEU A 322 13.09 -9.34 13.90
N VAL A 323 12.97 -8.89 12.65
CA VAL A 323 12.64 -9.71 11.48
C VAL A 323 13.52 -9.28 10.30
N GLY A 324 13.93 -10.22 9.46
CA GLY A 324 14.73 -9.94 8.27
C GLY A 324 16.24 -9.89 8.54
N GLY A 325 17.03 -10.33 7.58
CA GLY A 325 18.47 -10.55 7.75
C GLY A 325 19.29 -9.29 8.03
N VAL A 326 18.81 -8.09 7.66
CA VAL A 326 19.53 -6.83 7.96
C VAL A 326 19.57 -6.57 9.46
N THR A 327 18.57 -7.05 10.21
CA THR A 327 18.53 -6.92 11.68
C THR A 327 19.62 -7.70 12.40
N LEU A 328 20.40 -8.53 11.71
CA LEU A 328 21.59 -9.17 12.27
C LEU A 328 22.79 -8.21 12.36
N SER A 329 22.74 -7.04 11.69
CA SER A 329 23.80 -6.04 11.74
C SER A 329 23.98 -5.48 13.16
N PRO A 330 25.19 -5.56 13.76
CA PRO A 330 25.46 -4.98 15.08
C PRO A 330 25.19 -3.47 15.13
N GLY A 331 25.63 -2.71 14.12
CA GLY A 331 25.44 -1.25 14.08
C GLY A 331 23.97 -0.84 14.07
N LEU A 332 23.10 -1.61 13.42
CA LEU A 332 21.65 -1.39 13.49
C LEU A 332 21.10 -1.68 14.89
N ARG A 333 21.47 -2.80 15.50
CA ARG A 333 20.97 -3.18 16.85
C ARG A 333 21.41 -2.18 17.92
N GLU A 334 22.67 -1.76 17.89
CA GLU A 334 23.20 -0.74 18.78
C GLU A 334 22.42 0.58 18.63
N ARG A 335 22.15 1.00 17.39
CA ARG A 335 21.34 2.18 17.13
C ARG A 335 19.90 2.02 17.63
N LEU A 336 19.24 0.90 17.34
CA LEU A 336 17.86 0.67 17.78
C LEU A 336 17.71 0.72 19.30
N ALA A 337 18.68 0.16 20.02
CA ALA A 337 18.71 0.14 21.48
C ALA A 337 19.03 1.49 22.13
N ASP A 338 19.62 2.44 21.39
CA ASP A 338 19.91 3.78 21.90
C ASP A 338 18.62 4.62 21.99
N PRO A 339 18.22 5.10 23.18
CA PRO A 339 17.03 5.95 23.33
C PRO A 339 17.20 7.36 22.73
N ALA A 340 18.44 7.83 22.51
CA ALA A 340 18.69 9.15 21.97
C ALA A 340 18.62 9.17 20.43
N SER A 341 19.27 8.20 19.77
CA SER A 341 19.34 8.15 18.31
C SER A 341 18.37 7.14 17.68
N GLY A 342 17.95 6.12 18.42
CA GLY A 342 17.08 5.04 17.99
C GLY A 342 15.67 5.10 18.54
N ILE A 343 15.11 3.92 18.83
CA ILE A 343 13.76 3.79 19.40
C ILE A 343 13.86 3.57 20.92
N GLY A 344 14.94 2.95 21.41
CA GLY A 344 15.15 2.71 22.85
C GLY A 344 14.28 1.61 23.44
N ILE A 345 13.69 0.75 22.61
CA ILE A 345 12.85 -0.38 23.02
C ILE A 345 13.72 -1.65 23.15
N GLU A 346 13.37 -2.52 24.11
CA GLU A 346 14.03 -3.81 24.30
C GLU A 346 13.93 -4.69 23.03
N LEU A 347 15.08 -5.19 22.56
CA LEU A 347 15.16 -6.03 21.36
C LEU A 347 14.86 -7.49 21.69
N GLU A 348 13.83 -8.05 21.07
CA GLU A 348 13.50 -9.48 21.16
C GLU A 348 14.24 -10.26 20.06
N THR A 349 15.07 -11.22 20.48
CA THR A 349 16.03 -11.93 19.60
C THR A 349 15.98 -13.45 19.72
N ARG A 350 14.98 -14.01 20.43
CA ARG A 350 14.86 -15.46 20.64
C ARG A 350 14.62 -16.27 19.37
N LEU A 351 13.93 -15.69 18.38
CA LEU A 351 13.64 -16.36 17.11
C LEU A 351 14.63 -15.92 16.04
N ASP A 352 14.94 -16.82 15.12
CA ASP A 352 15.76 -16.51 13.96
C ASP A 352 15.02 -15.54 13.02
N PRO A 353 15.54 -14.31 12.80
CA PRO A 353 14.87 -13.30 12.00
C PRO A 353 14.74 -13.71 10.52
N SER A 354 15.49 -14.71 10.05
CA SER A 354 15.48 -15.18 8.67
C SER A 354 14.38 -16.21 8.36
N THR A 355 13.78 -16.82 9.39
CA THR A 355 12.77 -17.88 9.22
C THR A 355 11.47 -17.60 9.98
N VAL A 356 11.44 -16.57 10.83
CA VAL A 356 10.27 -16.23 11.67
C VAL A 356 9.01 -15.93 10.86
N VAL A 357 9.15 -15.32 9.68
CA VAL A 357 8.03 -15.00 8.79
C VAL A 357 7.38 -16.28 8.24
N ALA A 358 8.16 -17.22 7.71
CA ALA A 358 7.65 -18.51 7.24
C ALA A 358 6.97 -19.30 8.37
N ARG A 359 7.54 -19.26 9.58
CA ARG A 359 6.95 -19.91 10.76
C ARG A 359 5.57 -19.33 11.09
N GLY A 360 5.47 -18.01 11.10
CA GLY A 360 4.23 -17.28 11.31
C GLY A 360 3.17 -17.56 10.25
N ALA A 361 3.59 -17.61 8.99
CA ALA A 361 2.73 -17.96 7.87
C ALA A 361 2.20 -19.38 7.99
N ALA A 362 3.00 -20.34 8.46
CA ALA A 362 2.55 -21.71 8.66
C ALA A 362 1.53 -21.82 9.82
N LEU A 363 1.73 -21.05 10.89
CA LEU A 363 0.75 -20.95 11.99
C LEU A 363 -0.59 -20.43 11.48
N PHE A 364 -0.59 -19.35 10.71
CA PHE A 364 -1.80 -18.84 10.08
C PHE A 364 -2.39 -19.84 9.07
N ALA A 365 -1.56 -20.51 8.26
CA ALA A 365 -2.03 -21.51 7.29
C ALA A 365 -2.81 -22.66 7.95
N SER A 366 -2.44 -23.04 9.18
CA SER A 366 -3.14 -24.07 9.94
C SER A 366 -4.50 -23.64 10.51
N THR A 367 -4.85 -22.35 10.42
CA THR A 367 -6.20 -21.85 10.75
C THR A 367 -7.07 -21.67 9.51
N ILE A 368 -6.52 -21.89 8.31
CA ILE A 368 -7.25 -21.77 7.05
C ILE A 368 -7.61 -23.15 6.56
N ARG A 369 -8.91 -23.35 6.29
CA ARG A 369 -9.37 -24.60 5.68
C ARG A 369 -8.69 -24.81 4.35
N HIS A 370 -8.24 -26.04 4.12
CA HIS A 370 -7.74 -26.42 2.82
C HIS A 370 -8.86 -26.19 1.80
N PRO A 371 -8.61 -25.45 0.71
CA PRO A 371 -9.62 -25.28 -0.32
C PRO A 371 -10.01 -26.66 -0.85
N ALA A 372 -11.27 -27.02 -0.62
CA ALA A 372 -11.84 -28.25 -1.16
C ALA A 372 -12.17 -28.02 -2.63
N PRO A 373 -11.98 -29.01 -3.52
CA PRO A 373 -12.58 -28.95 -4.84
C PRO A 373 -14.10 -28.75 -4.67
N LEU A 374 -14.72 -27.90 -5.52
CA LEU A 374 -16.18 -27.85 -5.64
C LEU A 374 -16.69 -29.28 -5.69
N ALA A 375 -17.42 -29.71 -4.65
CA ALA A 375 -17.82 -31.10 -4.50
C ALA A 375 -18.52 -31.54 -5.79
N ALA A 376 -17.90 -32.47 -6.53
CA ALA A 376 -18.60 -33.16 -7.59
C ALA A 376 -19.87 -33.76 -6.99
N ALA A 377 -20.99 -33.74 -7.73
CA ALA A 377 -22.20 -34.42 -7.28
C ALA A 377 -21.82 -35.84 -6.82
N PRO A 378 -22.21 -36.26 -5.62
CA PRO A 378 -21.77 -37.54 -5.07
C PRO A 378 -22.09 -38.67 -6.05
N ALA A 379 -21.16 -39.60 -6.23
CA ALA A 379 -21.35 -40.74 -7.13
C ALA A 379 -22.61 -41.55 -6.71
N ALA A 380 -23.19 -42.30 -7.64
CA ALA A 380 -24.39 -43.09 -7.35
C ALA A 380 -24.12 -44.07 -6.19
N GLY A 381 -24.80 -43.85 -5.05
CA GLY A 381 -24.61 -44.63 -3.82
C GLY A 381 -23.69 -44.01 -2.76
N GLU A 382 -23.13 -42.82 -3.02
CA GLU A 382 -22.36 -42.04 -2.04
C GLU A 382 -23.17 -40.83 -1.54
N PHE A 383 -22.86 -40.39 -0.32
CA PHE A 383 -23.40 -39.17 0.27
C PHE A 383 -22.29 -38.13 0.39
N ALA A 384 -22.59 -36.87 0.14
CA ALA A 384 -21.67 -35.76 0.40
C ALA A 384 -22.11 -35.01 1.66
N VAL A 385 -21.16 -34.52 2.44
CA VAL A 385 -21.43 -33.61 3.56
C VAL A 385 -20.70 -32.29 3.35
N GLU A 386 -21.43 -31.19 3.46
CA GLU A 386 -20.87 -29.85 3.51
C GLU A 386 -20.74 -29.46 4.98
N LEU A 387 -19.52 -29.46 5.52
CA LEU A 387 -19.24 -29.18 6.92
C LEU A 387 -18.96 -27.69 7.14
N SER A 388 -19.51 -27.12 8.20
CA SER A 388 -19.28 -25.76 8.67
C SER A 388 -18.76 -25.80 10.11
N TYR A 389 -17.49 -25.44 10.27
CA TYR A 389 -16.78 -25.43 11.55
C TYR A 389 -15.55 -24.52 11.45
N GLU A 390 -15.08 -24.05 12.59
CA GLU A 390 -13.81 -23.34 12.70
C GLU A 390 -12.66 -24.36 12.82
N PRO A 391 -11.66 -24.35 11.91
CA PRO A 391 -10.56 -25.31 11.96
C PRO A 391 -9.58 -25.05 13.11
N ALA A 392 -9.62 -23.86 13.71
CA ALA A 392 -8.84 -23.51 14.89
C ALA A 392 -9.71 -22.75 15.90
N VAL A 393 -9.65 -23.15 17.17
CA VAL A 393 -10.50 -22.61 18.25
C VAL A 393 -9.67 -22.38 19.51
N THR A 394 -10.12 -21.48 20.39
CA THR A 394 -9.52 -21.25 21.73
C THR A 394 -10.27 -21.93 22.86
N THR A 395 -11.42 -22.54 22.56
CA THR A 395 -12.24 -23.28 23.50
C THR A 395 -12.05 -24.78 23.31
N THR A 396 -12.12 -25.54 24.39
CA THR A 396 -12.10 -27.01 24.36
C THR A 396 -13.43 -27.63 23.91
N THR A 397 -14.44 -26.80 23.65
CA THR A 397 -15.73 -27.18 23.09
C THR A 397 -16.07 -26.24 21.94
N THR A 398 -16.54 -26.77 20.82
CA THR A 398 -16.95 -25.96 19.67
C THR A 398 -18.10 -26.61 18.90
N THR A 399 -18.80 -25.80 18.11
CA THR A 399 -19.92 -26.28 17.29
C THR A 399 -19.42 -26.74 15.93
N VAL A 400 -19.81 -27.96 15.55
CA VAL A 400 -19.70 -28.46 14.18
C VAL A 400 -21.10 -28.56 13.60
N ALA A 401 -21.31 -27.89 12.48
CA ALA A 401 -22.52 -28.00 11.68
C ALA A 401 -22.22 -28.66 10.34
N GLY A 402 -23.26 -29.19 9.70
CA GLY A 402 -23.11 -29.66 8.33
C GLY A 402 -24.42 -29.91 7.64
N ARG A 403 -24.36 -30.08 6.32
CA ARG A 403 -25.50 -30.39 5.46
C ARG A 403 -25.16 -31.53 4.52
N LEU A 404 -25.96 -32.58 4.59
CA LEU A 404 -25.84 -33.75 3.73
C LEU A 404 -26.48 -33.48 2.36
N ARG A 405 -25.86 -34.04 1.33
CA ARG A 405 -26.34 -34.04 -0.06
C ARG A 405 -26.26 -35.46 -0.62
N ALA A 406 -27.19 -35.78 -1.50
CA ALA A 406 -27.23 -37.03 -2.24
C ALA A 406 -27.40 -36.73 -3.73
N GLY A 407 -27.12 -37.70 -4.61
CA GLY A 407 -27.33 -37.57 -6.06
C GLY A 407 -28.81 -37.53 -6.49
N ARG A 408 -29.75 -37.52 -5.53
CA ARG A 408 -31.21 -37.47 -5.71
C ARG A 408 -31.86 -36.75 -4.53
N ASP A 409 -33.09 -36.28 -4.71
CA ASP A 409 -33.90 -35.81 -3.59
C ASP A 409 -34.18 -36.97 -2.62
N LEU A 410 -33.89 -36.72 -1.35
CA LEU A 410 -34.01 -37.70 -0.27
C LEU A 410 -34.69 -37.04 0.92
N ASP A 411 -35.64 -37.74 1.54
CA ASP A 411 -36.13 -37.36 2.86
C ASP A 411 -35.12 -37.82 3.91
N TRP A 412 -34.46 -36.85 4.54
CA TRP A 412 -33.44 -37.10 5.56
C TRP A 412 -34.04 -37.46 6.92
N THR A 413 -35.37 -37.46 7.05
CA THR A 413 -36.06 -37.86 8.28
C THR A 413 -35.69 -39.30 8.65
N GLY A 414 -35.15 -39.48 9.87
CA GLY A 414 -34.71 -40.78 10.38
C GLY A 414 -33.25 -41.12 10.09
N TYR A 415 -32.54 -40.34 9.28
CA TYR A 415 -31.09 -40.41 9.20
C TYR A 415 -30.45 -39.70 10.41
N SER A 416 -29.25 -40.13 10.77
CA SER A 416 -28.46 -39.47 11.81
C SER A 416 -26.98 -39.41 11.47
N VAL A 417 -26.27 -38.45 12.05
CA VAL A 417 -24.81 -38.30 11.94
C VAL A 417 -24.16 -38.55 13.30
N VAL A 418 -22.99 -39.16 13.30
CA VAL A 418 -22.12 -39.29 14.48
C VAL A 418 -20.77 -38.69 14.16
N LEU A 419 -20.26 -37.89 15.09
CA LEU A 419 -18.87 -37.41 15.09
C LEU A 419 -18.10 -38.13 16.19
N ALA A 420 -16.93 -38.67 15.86
CA ALA A 420 -16.09 -39.39 16.83
C ALA A 420 -14.62 -39.03 16.70
N ASN A 421 -13.95 -38.72 17.82
CA ASN A 421 -12.50 -38.60 17.93
C ASN A 421 -11.98 -39.72 18.84
N PRO A 422 -11.70 -40.92 18.30
CA PRO A 422 -11.29 -42.08 19.09
C PRO A 422 -9.89 -41.91 19.72
N GLU A 423 -9.04 -41.06 19.14
CA GLU A 423 -7.71 -40.74 19.64
C GLU A 423 -7.70 -39.57 20.64
N GLY A 424 -8.87 -38.97 20.88
CA GLY A 424 -9.07 -37.87 21.82
C GLY A 424 -8.68 -38.23 23.25
N ARG A 425 -8.47 -37.21 24.07
CA ARG A 425 -8.06 -37.35 25.48
C ARG A 425 -9.04 -36.61 26.40
N PRO A 426 -10.15 -37.25 26.83
CA PRO A 426 -10.54 -38.65 26.58
C PRO A 426 -11.15 -38.86 25.17
N PRO A 427 -11.29 -40.14 24.72
CA PRO A 427 -11.94 -40.43 23.45
C PRO A 427 -13.36 -39.84 23.42
N PHE A 428 -13.70 -39.18 22.32
CA PHE A 428 -14.96 -38.46 22.17
C PHE A 428 -15.86 -39.12 21.12
N ARG A 429 -17.17 -39.18 21.38
CA ARG A 429 -18.18 -39.62 20.41
C ARG A 429 -19.52 -38.97 20.75
N THR A 430 -20.16 -38.35 19.76
CA THR A 430 -21.51 -37.79 19.92
C THR A 430 -22.56 -38.90 20.03
N ALA A 431 -23.74 -38.56 20.58
CA ALA A 431 -24.94 -39.34 20.31
C ALA A 431 -25.31 -39.30 18.81
N ASN A 432 -26.27 -40.12 18.37
CA ASN A 432 -26.81 -40.05 17.02
C ASN A 432 -27.56 -38.72 16.84
N ILE A 433 -27.00 -37.82 16.03
CA ILE A 433 -27.55 -36.49 15.77
C ILE A 433 -28.57 -36.61 14.65
N ALA A 434 -29.85 -36.43 14.96
CA ALA A 434 -30.91 -36.50 13.96
C ALA A 434 -30.78 -35.37 12.92
N LEU A 435 -30.94 -35.71 11.63
CA LEU A 435 -30.96 -34.73 10.55
C LEU A 435 -32.34 -34.06 10.44
N ASN A 436 -32.36 -32.78 10.06
CA ASN A 436 -33.59 -32.12 9.66
C ASN A 436 -34.00 -32.51 8.22
N ARG A 437 -35.19 -32.08 7.76
CA ARG A 437 -35.72 -32.41 6.43
C ARG A 437 -34.82 -32.02 5.25
N VAL A 438 -33.93 -31.05 5.43
CA VAL A 438 -33.01 -30.57 4.39
C VAL A 438 -31.59 -31.13 4.55
N GLY A 439 -31.42 -32.13 5.43
CA GLY A 439 -30.17 -32.86 5.65
C GLY A 439 -29.17 -32.13 6.55
N ALA A 440 -29.58 -31.09 7.28
CA ALA A 440 -28.68 -30.32 8.13
C ALA A 440 -28.64 -30.81 9.59
N PHE A 441 -27.48 -30.63 10.22
CA PHE A 441 -27.22 -30.91 11.64
C PHE A 441 -26.30 -29.85 12.25
N ALA A 442 -26.31 -29.75 13.57
CA ALA A 442 -25.33 -29.03 14.36
C ALA A 442 -25.16 -29.74 15.72
N THR A 443 -23.93 -29.81 16.22
CA THR A 443 -23.60 -30.42 17.51
C THR A 443 -22.35 -29.76 18.09
N GLU A 444 -22.20 -29.85 19.41
CA GLU A 444 -20.93 -29.55 20.06
C GLU A 444 -19.99 -30.77 20.01
N VAL A 445 -18.69 -30.49 19.92
CA VAL A 445 -17.61 -31.48 19.98
C VAL A 445 -16.53 -31.06 20.97
N ASP A 446 -15.94 -32.03 21.66
CA ASP A 446 -14.80 -31.80 22.55
C ASP A 446 -13.50 -31.83 21.76
N VAL A 447 -12.67 -30.80 21.96
CA VAL A 447 -11.38 -30.62 21.32
C VAL A 447 -10.28 -30.72 22.36
N ASP A 448 -9.29 -31.57 22.10
CA ASP A 448 -8.10 -31.73 22.94
C ASP A 448 -7.31 -30.42 23.04
N GLU A 449 -7.02 -30.00 24.27
CA GLU A 449 -6.25 -28.78 24.54
C GLU A 449 -4.86 -28.82 23.87
N ARG A 450 -4.51 -27.73 23.16
CA ARG A 450 -3.22 -27.52 22.45
C ARG A 450 -2.88 -28.59 21.41
N ARG A 451 -3.91 -29.21 20.81
CA ARG A 451 -3.77 -30.28 19.83
C ARG A 451 -4.80 -30.20 18.72
N THR A 452 -4.47 -30.84 17.61
CA THR A 452 -5.41 -31.12 16.54
C THR A 452 -6.21 -32.37 16.89
N SER A 453 -7.51 -32.19 17.13
CA SER A 453 -8.49 -33.26 17.27
C SER A 453 -9.00 -33.68 15.90
N ARG A 454 -8.94 -34.98 15.59
CA ARG A 454 -9.41 -35.53 14.32
C ARG A 454 -10.71 -36.29 14.55
N PHE A 455 -11.79 -35.86 13.90
CA PHE A 455 -13.10 -36.49 14.00
C PHE A 455 -13.41 -37.28 12.73
N THR A 456 -14.00 -38.46 12.89
CA THR A 456 -14.66 -39.19 11.81
C THR A 456 -16.13 -38.79 11.75
N VAL A 457 -16.67 -38.68 10.53
CA VAL A 457 -18.09 -38.42 10.24
C VAL A 457 -18.72 -39.72 9.76
N GLU A 458 -19.68 -40.23 10.53
CA GLU A 458 -20.46 -41.42 10.19
C GLU A 458 -21.90 -41.01 9.89
N LEU A 459 -22.40 -41.33 8.70
CA LEU A 459 -23.84 -41.21 8.38
C LEU A 459 -24.51 -42.55 8.68
N ILE A 460 -25.65 -42.54 9.38
CA ILE A 460 -26.43 -43.73 9.73
C ILE A 460 -27.82 -43.58 9.12
N ASP A 461 -28.26 -44.60 8.39
CA ASP A 461 -29.59 -44.63 7.78
C ASP A 461 -30.70 -45.02 8.79
N PRO A 462 -31.99 -44.92 8.41
CA PRO A 462 -33.10 -45.28 9.29
C PRO A 462 -33.13 -46.76 9.73
N ALA A 463 -32.42 -47.65 9.04
CA ALA A 463 -32.29 -49.06 9.42
C ALA A 463 -31.11 -49.28 10.41
N GLY A 464 -30.37 -48.23 10.75
CA GLY A 464 -29.21 -48.28 11.62
C GLY A 464 -27.92 -48.70 10.91
N ALA A 465 -27.90 -48.75 9.57
CA ALA A 465 -26.71 -49.12 8.81
C ALA A 465 -25.84 -47.89 8.48
N PRO A 466 -24.50 -47.98 8.64
CA PRO A 466 -23.59 -46.90 8.29
C PRO A 466 -23.50 -46.73 6.77
N GLN A 467 -23.48 -45.49 6.33
CA GLN A 467 -23.43 -45.06 4.94
C GLN A 467 -22.14 -44.31 4.68
N LYS A 468 -21.58 -44.47 3.47
CA LYS A 468 -20.36 -43.78 3.06
C LYS A 468 -20.66 -42.30 2.82
N VAL A 469 -19.95 -41.44 3.54
CA VAL A 469 -20.02 -39.98 3.41
C VAL A 469 -18.67 -39.41 2.97
N VAL A 470 -18.67 -38.34 2.17
CA VAL A 470 -17.45 -37.66 1.70
C VAL A 470 -17.58 -36.15 1.92
N PRO A 471 -16.61 -35.48 2.60
CA PRO A 471 -15.53 -36.09 3.37
C PRO A 471 -16.07 -36.87 4.59
N ASN A 472 -15.32 -37.88 5.04
CA ASN A 472 -15.64 -38.68 6.23
C ASN A 472 -14.80 -38.29 7.45
N THR A 473 -14.02 -37.21 7.36
CA THR A 473 -13.18 -36.71 8.45
C THR A 473 -13.20 -35.20 8.48
N LEU A 474 -12.93 -34.64 9.66
CA LEU A 474 -12.60 -33.24 9.87
C LEU A 474 -11.57 -33.11 11.00
N SER A 475 -10.82 -32.02 11.02
CA SER A 475 -9.83 -31.75 12.06
C SER A 475 -10.05 -30.35 12.64
N ILE A 476 -9.96 -30.23 13.96
CA ILE A 476 -10.07 -28.96 14.69
C ILE A 476 -8.86 -28.84 15.62
N THR A 477 -8.14 -27.72 15.55
CA THR A 477 -6.96 -27.47 16.36
C THR A 477 -7.28 -26.51 17.50
N HIS A 478 -7.09 -26.94 18.75
CA HIS A 478 -7.15 -26.03 19.89
C HIS A 478 -5.86 -25.20 19.99
N ARG A 479 -6.00 -23.90 20.20
CA ARG A 479 -4.90 -22.94 20.37
C ARG A 479 -5.11 -22.08 21.61
N THR A 480 -4.04 -21.50 22.13
CA THR A 480 -4.14 -20.48 23.19
C THR A 480 -4.43 -19.09 22.64
N GLU A 481 -4.09 -18.86 21.36
CA GLU A 481 -4.20 -17.56 20.72
C GLU A 481 -5.10 -17.64 19.47
N THR A 482 -5.93 -16.62 19.26
CA THR A 482 -6.60 -16.35 17.98
C THR A 482 -5.77 -15.35 17.18
N PHE A 483 -5.53 -15.70 15.91
CA PHE A 483 -4.84 -14.83 14.96
C PHE A 483 -5.87 -13.99 14.21
N GLY A 484 -5.69 -12.66 14.20
CA GLY A 484 -6.50 -11.78 13.36
C GLY A 484 -6.36 -12.12 11.87
N GLY A 485 -7.41 -11.86 11.08
CA GLY A 485 -7.38 -12.01 9.63
C GLY A 485 -6.46 -10.99 8.93
N ALA A 486 -6.28 -11.16 7.63
CA ALA A 486 -5.55 -10.22 6.79
C ALA A 486 -6.23 -8.83 6.81
N ARG A 487 -5.44 -7.78 6.56
CA ARG A 487 -5.90 -6.38 6.59
C ARG A 487 -5.40 -5.62 5.36
N LEU A 488 -6.12 -4.56 5.01
CA LEU A 488 -5.70 -3.65 3.95
C LEU A 488 -4.38 -2.94 4.32
N ALA A 489 -3.44 -3.00 3.39
CA ALA A 489 -2.16 -2.30 3.42
C ALA A 489 -2.30 -0.77 3.31
N HIS A 490 -3.16 -0.35 2.39
CA HIS A 490 -3.36 1.04 2.02
C HIS A 490 -4.84 1.31 1.86
N SER A 491 -5.23 2.55 2.11
CA SER A 491 -6.57 3.04 1.85
C SER A 491 -6.87 3.00 0.34
N LEU A 492 -8.10 2.65 0.00
CA LEU A 492 -8.63 2.65 -1.36
C LEU A 492 -9.77 3.65 -1.45
N GLY A 493 -9.80 4.39 -2.55
CA GLY A 493 -10.80 5.41 -2.77
C GLY A 493 -10.72 6.00 -4.16
N ILE A 494 -11.29 7.20 -4.31
CA ILE A 494 -11.36 7.89 -5.59
C ILE A 494 -10.71 9.26 -5.53
N GLN A 495 -10.27 9.74 -6.69
CA GLN A 495 -9.92 11.14 -6.87
C GLN A 495 -11.17 11.99 -7.09
N LEU A 496 -11.30 13.08 -6.33
CA LEU A 496 -12.34 14.08 -6.52
C LEU A 496 -11.98 15.09 -7.61
N ALA A 497 -12.94 15.91 -8.03
CA ALA A 497 -12.75 16.91 -9.09
C ALA A 497 -11.64 17.93 -8.77
N ASP A 498 -11.47 18.26 -7.48
CA ASP A 498 -10.43 19.14 -6.94
C ASP A 498 -9.06 18.47 -6.78
N LYS A 499 -8.89 17.24 -7.31
CA LYS A 499 -7.67 16.43 -7.24
C LYS A 499 -7.31 15.93 -5.84
N THR A 500 -8.18 16.09 -4.86
CA THR A 500 -8.00 15.45 -3.54
C THR A 500 -8.40 13.97 -3.57
N PHE A 501 -7.79 13.19 -2.69
CA PHE A 501 -8.11 11.79 -2.49
C PHE A 501 -9.22 11.63 -1.44
N SER A 502 -10.26 10.89 -1.79
CA SER A 502 -11.35 10.53 -0.88
C SER A 502 -11.30 9.03 -0.58
N PRO A 503 -10.74 8.62 0.58
CA PRO A 503 -10.68 7.21 0.97
C PRO A 503 -12.07 6.69 1.35
N LEU A 504 -12.42 5.51 0.87
CA LEU A 504 -13.64 4.79 1.24
C LEU A 504 -13.33 3.59 2.12
N LEU A 505 -12.42 2.74 1.66
CA LEU A 505 -11.84 1.69 2.47
C LEU A 505 -10.55 2.21 3.08
N ARG A 506 -10.45 2.19 4.40
CA ARG A 506 -9.27 2.69 5.10
C ARG A 506 -8.27 1.56 5.34
N LYS A 507 -6.99 1.92 5.28
CA LYS A 507 -5.87 1.09 5.77
C LYS A 507 -6.19 0.48 7.13
N GLY A 508 -5.83 -0.79 7.29
CA GLY A 508 -6.10 -1.57 8.51
C GLY A 508 -7.49 -2.22 8.57
N ALA A 509 -8.41 -1.92 7.65
CA ALA A 509 -9.68 -2.66 7.56
C ALA A 509 -9.42 -4.15 7.32
N GLY A 510 -10.16 -5.02 8.02
CA GLY A 510 -10.06 -6.48 7.81
C GLY A 510 -10.61 -6.87 6.45
N VAL A 511 -10.00 -7.87 5.80
CA VAL A 511 -10.49 -8.42 4.53
C VAL A 511 -10.99 -9.86 4.70
N PRO A 512 -12.05 -10.27 3.97
CA PRO A 512 -12.78 -9.52 2.95
C PRO A 512 -13.68 -8.40 3.51
N THR A 513 -13.95 -7.36 2.72
CA THR A 513 -14.77 -6.21 3.13
C THR A 513 -15.43 -5.50 1.94
N THR A 514 -16.53 -4.79 2.19
CA THR A 514 -17.27 -4.00 1.21
C THR A 514 -17.67 -2.66 1.81
N GLU A 515 -17.44 -1.56 1.09
CA GLU A 515 -17.85 -0.21 1.51
C GLU A 515 -18.42 0.60 0.34
N THR A 516 -19.43 1.42 0.62
CA THR A 516 -20.10 2.26 -0.40
C THR A 516 -20.04 3.73 0.00
N GLY A 517 -19.60 4.58 -0.93
CA GLY A 517 -19.56 6.04 -0.80
C GLY A 517 -20.51 6.74 -1.75
N LYS A 518 -21.14 7.83 -1.30
CA LYS A 518 -22.01 8.68 -2.12
C LYS A 518 -21.27 9.92 -2.59
N PHE A 519 -21.26 10.14 -3.90
CA PHE A 519 -20.62 11.29 -4.56
C PHE A 519 -21.58 12.02 -5.47
N ARG A 520 -21.14 13.17 -5.99
CA ARG A 520 -21.91 13.98 -6.94
C ARG A 520 -21.07 14.37 -8.14
N THR A 521 -21.68 14.38 -9.32
CA THR A 521 -21.03 14.86 -10.54
C THR A 521 -20.68 16.35 -10.44
N SER A 522 -19.48 16.74 -10.88
CA SER A 522 -19.02 18.13 -10.89
C SER A 522 -19.34 18.89 -12.18
N TYR A 523 -19.72 18.18 -13.25
CA TYR A 523 -20.15 18.74 -14.53
C TYR A 523 -21.31 17.95 -15.11
N THR A 524 -21.98 18.56 -16.09
CA THR A 524 -23.07 17.92 -16.83
C THR A 524 -22.48 17.07 -17.95
N LEU A 525 -22.94 15.82 -18.08
CA LEU A 525 -22.60 14.94 -19.21
C LEU A 525 -23.81 14.85 -20.14
N LEU A 526 -23.68 15.42 -21.34
CA LEU A 526 -24.73 15.42 -22.35
C LEU A 526 -24.64 14.16 -23.20
N ARG A 527 -25.78 13.50 -23.43
CA ARG A 527 -25.83 12.24 -24.21
C ARG A 527 -25.40 12.41 -25.67
N ARG A 528 -25.50 13.62 -26.22
CA ARG A 528 -25.19 13.94 -27.63
C ARG A 528 -23.76 14.42 -27.84
N ASP A 529 -22.99 14.56 -26.78
CA ASP A 529 -21.61 15.02 -26.84
C ASP A 529 -20.69 13.80 -26.82
N ASP A 530 -20.44 13.21 -27.98
CA ASP A 530 -19.76 11.92 -28.14
C ASP A 530 -18.31 11.92 -27.62
N GLU A 531 -17.71 13.10 -27.37
CA GLU A 531 -16.34 13.24 -26.83
C GLU A 531 -16.31 13.44 -25.31
N ALA A 532 -17.43 13.83 -24.70
CA ALA A 532 -17.49 14.05 -23.25
C ALA A 532 -17.48 12.72 -22.49
N MET A 533 -16.91 12.69 -21.29
CA MET A 533 -16.96 11.53 -20.39
C MET A 533 -16.77 11.95 -18.94
N ILE A 534 -17.33 11.18 -18.00
CA ILE A 534 -16.99 11.29 -16.58
C ILE A 534 -15.93 10.26 -16.24
N GLN A 535 -14.78 10.75 -15.78
CA GLN A 535 -13.65 9.94 -15.34
C GLN A 535 -13.52 10.03 -13.82
N ILE A 536 -13.56 8.87 -13.16
CA ILE A 536 -13.39 8.73 -11.71
C ILE A 536 -12.16 7.85 -11.49
N PRO A 537 -10.98 8.45 -11.28
CA PRO A 537 -9.76 7.69 -11.00
C PRO A 537 -9.89 6.95 -9.67
N VAL A 538 -9.57 5.65 -9.68
CA VAL A 538 -9.45 4.81 -8.49
C VAL A 538 -8.00 4.85 -8.02
N VAL A 539 -7.81 5.12 -6.73
CA VAL A 539 -6.52 5.49 -6.16
C VAL A 539 -6.27 4.71 -4.86
N GLN A 540 -5.00 4.34 -4.65
CA GLN A 540 -4.51 3.65 -3.45
C GLN A 540 -3.40 4.47 -2.78
N GLY A 541 -3.54 4.76 -1.49
CA GLY A 541 -2.51 5.44 -0.68
C GLY A 541 -3.10 6.28 0.45
N GLU A 542 -2.27 7.08 1.11
CA GLU A 542 -2.64 7.86 2.30
C GLU A 542 -2.47 9.38 2.15
N ARG A 543 -1.96 9.85 1.00
CA ARG A 543 -1.71 11.29 0.78
C ARG A 543 -3.02 12.01 0.44
N VAL A 544 -3.12 13.26 0.88
CA VAL A 544 -4.31 14.10 0.62
C VAL A 544 -4.50 14.38 -0.86
N ARG A 545 -3.40 14.60 -1.60
CA ARG A 545 -3.41 14.85 -3.04
C ARG A 545 -3.43 13.52 -3.79
N ALA A 546 -4.42 13.31 -4.66
CA ALA A 546 -4.62 12.02 -5.33
C ALA A 546 -3.45 11.63 -6.25
N ASN A 547 -2.81 12.60 -6.89
CA ASN A 547 -1.62 12.38 -7.74
C ASN A 547 -0.34 12.05 -6.94
N ARG A 548 -0.38 12.12 -5.61
CA ARG A 548 0.68 11.63 -4.71
C ARG A 548 0.44 10.22 -4.21
N ASN A 549 -0.67 9.61 -4.61
CA ASN A 549 -1.00 8.23 -4.36
C ASN A 549 -0.85 7.40 -5.64
N ARG A 550 -0.97 6.08 -5.52
CA ARG A 550 -0.84 5.15 -6.64
C ARG A 550 -2.16 5.05 -7.40
N PRO A 551 -2.20 5.28 -8.73
CA PRO A 551 -3.37 4.99 -9.53
C PRO A 551 -3.58 3.47 -9.64
N VAL A 552 -4.83 3.02 -9.49
CA VAL A 552 -5.21 1.60 -9.53
C VAL A 552 -6.06 1.27 -10.74
N GLY A 553 -6.95 2.21 -11.11
CA GLY A 553 -7.89 1.99 -12.19
C GLY A 553 -8.67 3.25 -12.52
N MET A 554 -9.59 3.13 -13.46
CA MET A 554 -10.42 4.24 -13.90
C MET A 554 -11.85 3.76 -14.08
N LEU A 555 -12.80 4.47 -13.48
CA LEU A 555 -14.20 4.30 -13.81
C LEU A 555 -14.60 5.38 -14.81
N THR A 556 -15.16 4.96 -15.94
CA THR A 556 -15.56 5.86 -17.02
C THR A 556 -17.05 5.72 -17.30
N ILE A 557 -17.77 6.85 -17.28
CA ILE A 557 -19.16 6.94 -17.72
C ILE A 557 -19.19 7.70 -19.04
N LYS A 558 -19.61 7.05 -20.12
CA LYS A 558 -19.64 7.65 -21.46
C LYS A 558 -21.08 7.99 -21.89
N PRO A 559 -21.26 8.97 -22.80
CA PRO A 559 -22.56 9.35 -23.35
C PRO A 559 -23.34 8.18 -23.95
N VAL A 560 -22.64 7.21 -24.56
CA VAL A 560 -23.24 5.99 -25.14
C VAL A 560 -23.93 5.11 -24.10
N ASP A 561 -23.51 5.19 -22.84
CA ASP A 561 -24.08 4.43 -21.74
C ASP A 561 -25.30 5.13 -21.11
N LEU A 562 -25.55 6.38 -21.48
CA LEU A 562 -26.59 7.22 -20.90
C LEU A 562 -27.94 7.06 -21.63
N ARG A 563 -29.00 6.83 -20.85
CA ARG A 563 -30.39 6.90 -21.35
C ARG A 563 -30.94 8.33 -21.40
N MET A 564 -30.35 9.24 -20.63
CA MET A 564 -30.68 10.66 -20.53
C MET A 564 -29.44 11.45 -20.11
N ASP A 565 -29.46 12.77 -20.32
CA ASP A 565 -28.37 13.64 -19.87
C ASP A 565 -28.18 13.52 -18.35
N LEU A 566 -26.93 13.62 -17.89
CA LEU A 566 -26.56 13.52 -16.49
C LEU A 566 -26.22 14.93 -15.97
N PRO A 567 -27.12 15.62 -15.24
CA PRO A 567 -26.86 16.96 -14.75
C PRO A 567 -25.70 17.01 -13.74
N VAL A 568 -25.11 18.20 -13.56
CA VAL A 568 -24.24 18.48 -12.41
C VAL A 568 -24.99 18.20 -11.10
N GLY A 569 -24.28 17.68 -10.09
CA GLY A 569 -24.85 17.35 -8.79
C GLY A 569 -25.59 16.01 -8.73
N THR A 570 -25.59 15.23 -9.82
CA THR A 570 -26.21 13.89 -9.85
C THR A 570 -25.48 12.93 -8.93
N GLU A 571 -26.23 12.16 -8.15
CA GLU A 571 -25.68 11.19 -7.22
C GLU A 571 -25.06 9.99 -7.94
N VAL A 572 -23.86 9.60 -7.48
CA VAL A 572 -23.12 8.42 -7.93
C VAL A 572 -22.70 7.65 -6.67
N GLU A 573 -23.18 6.42 -6.51
CA GLU A 573 -22.84 5.55 -5.39
C GLU A 573 -21.69 4.62 -5.80
N VAL A 574 -20.50 4.82 -5.25
CA VAL A 574 -19.31 4.01 -5.59
C VAL A 574 -19.09 2.97 -4.50
N THR A 575 -19.14 1.70 -4.86
CA THR A 575 -18.93 0.55 -3.99
C THR A 575 -17.58 -0.09 -4.28
N PHE A 576 -16.78 -0.30 -3.24
CA PHE A 576 -15.54 -1.06 -3.27
C PHE A 576 -15.78 -2.41 -2.59
N GLU A 577 -15.37 -3.49 -3.23
CA GLU A 577 -15.34 -4.84 -2.68
C GLU A 577 -13.91 -5.35 -2.71
N VAL A 578 -13.44 -5.89 -1.59
CA VAL A 578 -12.11 -6.51 -1.46
C VAL A 578 -12.24 -7.91 -0.92
N ASP A 579 -11.67 -8.88 -1.63
CA ASP A 579 -11.70 -10.28 -1.22
C ASP A 579 -10.58 -10.65 -0.23
N ALA A 580 -10.55 -11.92 0.20
CA ALA A 580 -9.53 -12.43 1.13
C ALA A 580 -8.10 -12.46 0.55
N SER A 581 -7.95 -12.31 -0.77
CA SER A 581 -6.67 -12.21 -1.48
C SER A 581 -6.27 -10.76 -1.79
N ASN A 582 -7.00 -9.77 -1.25
CA ASN A 582 -6.83 -8.35 -1.54
C ASN A 582 -7.07 -7.98 -3.03
N LEU A 583 -7.89 -8.74 -3.76
CA LEU A 583 -8.34 -8.33 -5.08
C LEU A 583 -9.53 -7.39 -4.93
N VAL A 584 -9.55 -6.33 -5.75
CA VAL A 584 -10.49 -5.21 -5.62
C VAL A 584 -11.42 -5.17 -6.82
N THR A 585 -12.72 -5.05 -6.55
CA THR A 585 -13.76 -4.72 -7.52
C THR A 585 -14.36 -3.38 -7.14
N VAL A 586 -14.56 -2.49 -8.12
CA VAL A 586 -15.16 -1.17 -7.90
C VAL A 586 -16.32 -0.97 -8.87
N VAL A 587 -17.49 -0.65 -8.34
CA VAL A 587 -18.72 -0.45 -9.11
C VAL A 587 -19.33 0.90 -8.73
N ALA A 588 -19.67 1.74 -9.71
CA ALA A 588 -20.50 2.92 -9.51
C ALA A 588 -21.94 2.65 -9.96
N ASP A 589 -22.89 2.83 -9.06
CA ASP A 589 -24.31 2.90 -9.36
C ASP A 589 -24.73 4.36 -9.57
N VAL A 590 -25.51 4.62 -10.60
CA VAL A 590 -26.09 5.94 -10.88
C VAL A 590 -27.61 5.82 -10.82
N PRO A 591 -28.23 6.07 -9.64
CA PRO A 591 -29.66 5.81 -9.43
C PRO A 591 -30.58 6.56 -10.40
N LEU A 592 -30.20 7.77 -10.82
CA LEU A 592 -30.98 8.60 -11.74
C LEU A 592 -31.27 7.89 -13.07
N ILE A 593 -30.33 7.09 -13.55
CA ILE A 593 -30.44 6.37 -14.83
C ILE A 593 -30.61 4.86 -14.66
N GLY A 594 -30.52 4.35 -13.41
CA GLY A 594 -30.61 2.93 -13.07
C GLY A 594 -29.56 2.10 -13.81
N ALA A 595 -28.31 2.59 -13.85
CA ALA A 595 -27.19 1.95 -14.53
C ALA A 595 -26.00 1.79 -13.57
N GLN A 596 -25.24 0.73 -13.80
CA GLN A 596 -24.03 0.41 -13.07
C GLN A 596 -22.83 0.40 -14.01
N PHE A 597 -21.70 0.88 -13.50
CA PHE A 597 -20.45 1.02 -14.22
C PHE A 597 -19.36 0.36 -13.40
N GLU A 598 -18.68 -0.62 -13.96
CA GLU A 598 -17.52 -1.24 -13.32
C GLU A 598 -16.25 -0.48 -13.67
N ALA A 599 -15.36 -0.29 -12.71
CA ALA A 599 -14.07 0.33 -12.97
C ALA A 599 -13.16 -0.62 -13.77
N GLU A 600 -12.46 -0.06 -14.75
CA GLU A 600 -11.39 -0.77 -15.44
C GLU A 600 -10.16 -0.78 -14.51
N ILE A 601 -9.93 -1.91 -13.83
CA ILE A 601 -8.79 -2.13 -12.93
C ILE A 601 -7.76 -3.00 -13.66
N ASP A 602 -6.89 -2.35 -14.45
CA ASP A 602 -5.82 -3.03 -15.17
C ASP A 602 -4.52 -3.09 -14.36
N LEU A 603 -4.51 -4.01 -13.39
CA LEU A 603 -3.32 -4.31 -12.60
C LEU A 603 -2.19 -4.98 -13.40
N GLY A 604 -2.46 -5.43 -14.64
CA GLY A 604 -1.50 -6.17 -15.46
C GLY A 604 -0.66 -5.30 -16.39
N SER A 605 -1.07 -4.05 -16.64
CA SER A 605 -0.40 -3.13 -17.57
C SER A 605 0.41 -2.01 -16.89
N VAL A 606 0.62 -2.11 -15.57
CA VAL A 606 1.36 -1.11 -14.79
C VAL A 606 2.82 -1.04 -15.25
N ARG A 607 3.23 0.08 -15.86
CA ARG A 607 4.60 0.31 -16.37
C ARG A 607 5.34 1.32 -15.51
N THR A 608 6.66 1.23 -15.47
CA THR A 608 7.50 2.29 -14.89
C THR A 608 7.70 3.43 -15.90
N PRO A 609 7.83 4.68 -15.46
CA PRO A 609 8.23 5.81 -16.30
C PRO A 609 9.61 5.59 -16.93
N SER A 610 9.88 6.28 -18.05
CA SER A 610 11.22 6.28 -18.64
C SER A 610 12.21 7.07 -17.80
N ALA A 611 13.50 6.76 -17.94
CA ALA A 611 14.58 7.47 -17.24
C ALA A 611 14.56 8.99 -17.51
N ASP A 612 14.19 9.41 -18.72
CA ASP A 612 14.07 10.83 -19.08
C ASP A 612 12.97 11.54 -18.28
N VAL A 613 11.81 10.89 -18.13
CA VAL A 613 10.69 11.42 -17.34
C VAL A 613 11.08 11.50 -15.86
N LEU A 614 11.71 10.47 -15.31
CA LEU A 614 12.19 10.47 -13.93
C LEU A 614 13.24 11.56 -13.68
N THR A 615 14.13 11.79 -14.65
CA THR A 615 15.15 12.84 -14.57
C THR A 615 14.52 14.23 -14.57
N GLN A 616 13.51 14.47 -15.41
CA GLN A 616 12.77 15.73 -15.40
C GLN A 616 12.07 15.96 -14.05
N GLN A 617 11.35 14.94 -13.56
CA GLN A 617 10.65 15.02 -12.27
C GLN A 617 11.59 15.24 -11.08
N LEU A 618 12.79 14.68 -11.13
CA LEU A 618 13.83 14.91 -10.14
C LEU A 618 14.29 16.37 -10.16
N ALA A 619 14.59 16.93 -11.34
CA ALA A 619 15.02 18.32 -11.45
C ALA A 619 13.95 19.28 -10.90
N GLU A 620 12.67 19.06 -11.24
CA GLU A 620 11.55 19.84 -10.70
C GLU A 620 11.44 19.73 -9.17
N ALA A 621 11.65 18.55 -8.60
CA ALA A 621 11.62 18.34 -7.16
C ALA A 621 12.83 18.97 -6.44
N GLU A 622 14.01 18.96 -7.07
CA GLU A 622 15.23 19.61 -6.56
C GLU A 622 15.08 21.12 -6.50
N ASP A 623 14.60 21.73 -7.59
CA ASP A 623 14.36 23.18 -7.63
C ASP A 623 13.40 23.61 -6.51
N ARG A 624 12.33 22.84 -6.30
CA ARG A 624 11.37 23.07 -5.20
C ARG A 624 12.03 22.92 -3.83
N TYR A 625 12.80 21.85 -3.62
CA TYR A 625 13.52 21.62 -2.38
C TYR A 625 14.49 22.76 -2.04
N ASP A 626 15.23 23.25 -3.03
CA ASP A 626 16.19 24.34 -2.84
C ASP A 626 15.49 25.67 -2.49
N VAL A 627 14.35 25.97 -3.12
CA VAL A 627 13.52 27.14 -2.78
C VAL A 627 13.00 27.04 -1.34
N LEU A 628 12.48 25.87 -0.94
CA LEU A 628 11.98 25.63 0.41
C LEU A 628 13.09 25.74 1.45
N ARG A 629 14.26 25.16 1.16
CA ARG A 629 15.43 25.25 2.04
C ARG A 629 15.92 26.68 2.23
N GLN A 630 15.86 27.52 1.19
CA GLN A 630 16.24 28.92 1.26
C GLN A 630 15.22 29.80 2.00
N SER A 631 13.96 29.36 2.08
CA SER A 631 12.85 30.09 2.71
C SER A 631 12.40 29.50 4.05
N ALA A 632 13.20 28.59 4.63
CA ALA A 632 12.93 27.89 5.87
C ALA A 632 13.06 28.81 7.10
N ASP A 633 12.07 29.69 7.29
CA ASP A 633 12.01 30.63 8.41
C ASP A 633 11.16 30.08 9.59
N LEU A 634 10.51 28.92 9.41
CA LEU A 634 9.63 28.32 10.41
C LEU A 634 10.27 27.07 11.05
N PRO A 635 10.22 26.90 12.38
CA PRO A 635 10.77 25.72 13.06
C PRO A 635 10.20 24.38 12.54
N ASP A 636 8.89 24.32 12.28
CA ASP A 636 8.22 23.11 11.76
C ASP A 636 8.72 22.74 10.34
N VAL A 637 9.05 23.74 9.51
CA VAL A 637 9.61 23.55 8.16
C VAL A 637 11.05 23.07 8.25
N ASP A 638 11.87 23.72 9.08
CA ASP A 638 13.27 23.34 9.30
C ASP A 638 13.39 21.89 9.83
N GLU A 639 12.52 21.49 10.76
CA GLU A 639 12.48 20.11 11.26
C GLU A 639 12.19 19.09 10.15
N ARG A 640 11.22 19.38 9.28
CA ARG A 640 10.88 18.50 8.14
C ARG A 640 12.04 18.39 7.15
N LEU A 641 12.71 19.50 6.84
CA LEU A 641 13.87 19.50 5.96
C LEU A 641 15.04 18.72 6.56
N ARG A 642 15.35 18.93 7.85
CA ARG A 642 16.39 18.18 8.57
C ARG A 642 16.10 16.67 8.59
N ARG A 643 14.83 16.26 8.71
CA ARG A 643 14.44 14.85 8.58
C ARG A 643 14.80 14.29 7.20
N LEU A 644 14.46 15.00 6.12
CA LEU A 644 14.78 14.55 4.75
C LEU A 644 16.29 14.39 4.52
N GLU A 645 17.08 15.29 5.10
CA GLU A 645 18.54 15.25 5.06
C GLU A 645 19.12 14.07 5.84
N ALA A 646 18.63 13.84 7.06
CA ALA A 646 19.08 12.74 7.92
C ALA A 646 18.74 11.36 7.32
N GLU A 647 17.61 11.25 6.61
CA GLU A 647 17.23 10.03 5.89
C GLU A 647 17.99 9.87 4.56
N GLY A 648 18.76 10.87 4.12
CA GLY A 648 19.44 10.85 2.84
C GLY A 648 18.47 10.71 1.66
N THR A 649 17.28 11.31 1.77
CA THR A 649 16.19 11.14 0.79
C THR A 649 16.63 11.55 -0.61
N LEU A 650 17.11 12.79 -0.77
CA LEU A 650 17.50 13.31 -2.08
C LEU A 650 18.69 12.55 -2.70
N PRO A 651 19.80 12.26 -1.99
CA PRO A 651 20.85 11.38 -2.50
C PRO A 651 20.33 10.04 -2.99
N THR A 652 19.47 9.38 -2.21
CA THR A 652 18.89 8.08 -2.59
C THR A 652 18.03 8.20 -3.85
N VAL A 653 17.19 9.24 -3.94
CA VAL A 653 16.36 9.49 -5.13
C VAL A 653 17.25 9.68 -6.37
N ARG A 654 18.30 10.51 -6.28
CA ARG A 654 19.27 10.75 -7.36
C ARG A 654 19.91 9.45 -7.85
N GLU A 655 20.36 8.62 -6.91
CA GLU A 655 21.00 7.33 -7.21
C GLU A 655 20.03 6.39 -7.96
N GLN A 656 18.77 6.29 -7.52
CA GLN A 656 17.76 5.44 -8.17
C GLN A 656 17.34 5.97 -9.54
N VAL A 657 17.15 7.29 -9.69
CA VAL A 657 16.83 7.91 -10.99
C VAL A 657 17.96 7.68 -11.99
N ARG A 658 19.23 7.82 -11.59
CA ARG A 658 20.37 7.48 -12.46
C ARG A 658 20.39 6.01 -12.86
N ALA A 659 20.20 5.11 -11.89
CA ALA A 659 20.19 3.67 -12.15
C ALA A 659 18.99 3.21 -13.01
N SER A 660 17.89 3.99 -13.07
CA SER A 660 16.69 3.65 -13.85
C SER A 660 16.94 3.44 -15.34
N ALA A 661 18.03 4.00 -15.88
CA ALA A 661 18.41 3.86 -17.28
C ALA A 661 18.77 2.40 -17.66
N THR A 662 19.22 1.59 -16.70
CA THR A 662 19.70 0.22 -16.92
C THR A 662 19.03 -0.83 -16.03
N ASP A 663 18.24 -0.41 -15.04
CA ASP A 663 17.61 -1.28 -14.05
C ASP A 663 16.12 -0.91 -13.85
N ALA A 664 15.22 -1.79 -14.32
CA ALA A 664 13.78 -1.61 -14.19
C ALA A 664 13.30 -1.59 -12.72
N GLY A 665 13.96 -2.36 -11.84
CA GLY A 665 13.69 -2.31 -10.40
C GLY A 665 14.09 -0.97 -9.79
N ALA A 666 15.19 -0.37 -10.27
CA ALA A 666 15.57 0.99 -9.88
C ALA A 666 14.59 2.04 -10.42
N ALA A 667 14.06 1.87 -11.63
CA ALA A 667 13.03 2.75 -12.18
C ALA A 667 11.75 2.76 -11.34
N ALA A 668 11.25 1.57 -10.96
CA ALA A 668 10.10 1.46 -10.05
C ALA A 668 10.38 2.09 -8.68
N THR A 669 11.58 1.85 -8.13
CA THR A 669 12.02 2.46 -6.88
C THR A 669 12.06 3.99 -6.99
N ALA A 670 12.60 4.51 -8.09
CA ALA A 670 12.76 5.95 -8.34
C ALA A 670 11.41 6.65 -8.45
N GLU A 671 10.44 6.05 -9.15
CA GLU A 671 9.09 6.59 -9.27
C GLU A 671 8.43 6.76 -7.90
N ASP A 672 8.43 5.70 -7.09
CA ASP A 672 7.81 5.74 -5.76
C ASP A 672 8.55 6.70 -4.82
N ARG A 673 9.89 6.71 -4.85
CA ARG A 673 10.73 7.66 -4.09
C ARG A 673 10.49 9.11 -4.47
N LEU A 674 10.34 9.41 -5.76
CA LEU A 674 10.03 10.76 -6.24
C LEU A 674 8.62 11.17 -5.80
N ARG A 675 7.64 10.27 -5.87
CA ARG A 675 6.28 10.55 -5.41
C ARG A 675 6.25 10.87 -3.91
N ASP A 676 6.95 10.07 -3.10
CA ASP A 676 7.09 10.31 -1.65
C ASP A 676 7.79 11.63 -1.36
N PHE A 677 8.91 11.89 -2.05
CA PHE A 677 9.65 13.14 -1.86
C PHE A 677 8.80 14.36 -2.23
N GLN A 678 8.12 14.32 -3.38
CA GLN A 678 7.21 15.38 -3.79
C GLN A 678 6.04 15.57 -2.81
N ALA A 679 5.54 14.50 -2.19
CA ALA A 679 4.51 14.58 -1.17
C ALA A 679 5.02 15.26 0.11
N GLU A 680 6.25 14.98 0.55
CA GLU A 680 6.86 15.70 1.68
C GLU A 680 7.14 17.18 1.34
N LEU A 681 7.55 17.50 0.10
CA LEU A 681 7.69 18.89 -0.34
C LEU A 681 6.34 19.61 -0.36
N ASP A 682 5.27 18.93 -0.78
CA ASP A 682 3.91 19.46 -0.74
C ASP A 682 3.50 19.80 0.70
N ASP A 683 3.76 18.91 1.66
CA ASP A 683 3.48 19.15 3.09
C ASP A 683 4.30 20.33 3.64
N ILE A 684 5.56 20.46 3.23
CA ILE A 684 6.44 21.57 3.63
C ILE A 684 5.97 22.90 3.05
N ASP A 685 5.60 22.93 1.76
CA ASP A 685 5.03 24.10 1.09
C ASP A 685 3.75 24.56 1.81
N ASP A 686 2.88 23.61 2.16
CA ASP A 686 1.63 23.90 2.86
C ASP A 686 1.92 24.48 4.26
N LEU A 687 2.87 23.91 5.01
CA LEU A 687 3.31 24.47 6.30
C LEU A 687 3.91 25.88 6.16
N ALA A 688 4.73 26.11 5.15
CA ALA A 688 5.34 27.41 4.88
C ALA A 688 4.29 28.48 4.50
N ALA A 689 3.20 28.07 3.86
CA ALA A 689 2.12 28.97 3.45
C ALA A 689 1.20 29.40 4.61
N LEU A 690 1.10 28.62 5.69
CA LEU A 690 0.16 28.84 6.79
C LEU A 690 0.20 30.28 7.34
N PRO A 691 1.34 30.87 7.75
CA PRO A 691 1.34 32.20 8.36
C PRO A 691 0.83 33.30 7.43
N ARG A 692 1.17 33.21 6.14
CA ARG A 692 0.73 34.17 5.12
C ARG A 692 -0.78 34.05 4.89
N ARG A 693 -1.29 32.82 4.78
CA ARG A 693 -2.72 32.55 4.59
C ARG A 693 -3.55 32.96 5.79
N THR A 694 -3.06 32.68 7.01
CA THR A 694 -3.71 33.12 8.25
C THR A 694 -3.81 34.64 8.30
N ARG A 695 -2.71 35.34 8.00
CA ARG A 695 -2.72 36.81 7.97
C ARG A 695 -3.72 37.35 6.94
N GLN A 696 -3.67 36.84 5.71
CA GLN A 696 -4.59 37.25 4.65
C GLN A 696 -6.05 37.10 5.05
N LEU A 697 -6.43 35.95 5.61
CA LEU A 697 -7.80 35.68 6.04
C LEU A 697 -8.24 36.59 7.19
N LEU A 698 -7.37 36.80 8.19
CA LEU A 698 -7.67 37.66 9.32
C LEU A 698 -7.78 39.14 8.92
N ASP A 699 -6.90 39.62 8.06
CA ASP A 699 -6.94 40.98 7.53
C ASP A 699 -8.26 41.21 6.75
N LEU A 700 -8.64 40.26 5.89
CA LEU A 700 -9.89 40.32 5.12
C LEU A 700 -11.13 40.32 6.03
N LEU A 701 -11.12 39.53 7.11
CA LEU A 701 -12.21 39.53 8.10
C LEU A 701 -12.26 40.82 8.93
N ALA A 702 -11.12 41.46 9.15
CA ALA A 702 -11.05 42.77 9.79
C ALA A 702 -11.67 43.84 8.88
N GLU A 703 -11.32 43.86 7.59
CA GLU A 703 -11.93 44.73 6.58
C GLU A 703 -13.46 44.51 6.49
N ALA A 704 -13.89 43.24 6.46
CA ALA A 704 -15.32 42.90 6.42
C ALA A 704 -16.05 43.45 7.66
N ALA A 705 -15.41 43.42 8.83
CA ALA A 705 -15.98 43.96 10.05
C ALA A 705 -16.13 45.48 10.03
N GLU A 706 -15.16 46.20 9.45
CA GLU A 706 -15.28 47.64 9.27
C GLU A 706 -16.45 48.00 8.34
N LEU A 707 -16.66 47.26 7.25
CA LEU A 707 -17.79 47.46 6.34
C LEU A 707 -19.14 47.21 7.02
N VAL A 708 -19.23 46.14 7.83
CA VAL A 708 -20.43 45.84 8.62
C VAL A 708 -20.69 46.96 9.64
N GLN A 709 -19.67 47.49 10.32
CA GLN A 709 -19.85 48.62 11.23
C GLN A 709 -20.33 49.89 10.54
N GLN A 710 -19.88 50.15 9.31
CA GLN A 710 -20.27 51.34 8.55
C GLN A 710 -21.69 51.26 7.98
N SER A 711 -22.13 50.07 7.54
CA SER A 711 -23.30 49.95 6.66
C SER A 711 -24.10 48.64 6.81
N GLY A 712 -23.75 47.79 7.77
CA GLY A 712 -24.33 46.46 7.95
C GLY A 712 -25.70 46.46 8.64
N ALA A 713 -26.52 45.47 8.29
CA ALA A 713 -27.73 45.10 9.01
C ALA A 713 -27.45 44.01 10.07
N VAL A 714 -28.39 43.77 10.98
CA VAL A 714 -28.28 42.72 12.02
C VAL A 714 -27.97 41.33 11.43
N ARG A 715 -28.49 41.03 10.22
CA ARG A 715 -28.19 39.78 9.52
C ARG A 715 -26.73 39.69 9.05
N ASP A 716 -26.13 40.82 8.67
CA ASP A 716 -24.73 40.87 8.22
C ASP A 716 -23.77 40.68 9.40
N GLU A 717 -24.13 41.16 10.61
CA GLU A 717 -23.37 40.86 11.84
C GLU A 717 -23.37 39.35 12.16
N GLN A 718 -24.52 38.68 12.03
CA GLN A 718 -24.62 37.23 12.23
C GLN A 718 -23.80 36.43 11.21
N GLU A 719 -23.85 36.83 9.94
CA GLU A 719 -23.07 36.19 8.88
C GLU A 719 -21.56 36.40 9.10
N LEU A 720 -21.13 37.60 9.49
CA LEU A 720 -19.73 37.87 9.85
C LEU A 720 -19.26 37.03 11.04
N THR A 721 -20.10 36.84 12.07
CA THR A 721 -19.76 35.95 13.18
C THR A 721 -19.56 34.51 12.70
N ALA A 722 -20.45 33.99 11.85
CA ALA A 722 -20.30 32.65 11.28
C ALA A 722 -19.04 32.51 10.41
N LEU A 723 -18.69 33.54 9.63
CA LEU A 723 -17.45 33.58 8.84
C LEU A 723 -16.20 33.56 9.74
N ARG A 724 -16.21 34.31 10.84
CA ARG A 724 -15.11 34.31 11.83
C ARG A 724 -14.96 32.98 12.54
N GLU A 725 -16.06 32.35 12.95
CA GLU A 725 -16.03 31.03 13.58
C GLU A 725 -15.46 29.98 12.61
N ALA A 726 -15.92 29.97 11.35
CA ALA A 726 -15.41 29.08 10.33
C ALA A 726 -13.92 29.32 10.03
N ALA A 727 -13.49 30.58 9.96
CA ALA A 727 -12.10 30.94 9.75
C ALA A 727 -11.20 30.55 10.92
N GLN A 728 -11.66 30.78 12.17
CA GLN A 728 -10.92 30.39 13.36
C GLN A 728 -10.74 28.87 13.42
N GLN A 729 -11.82 28.11 13.15
CA GLN A 729 -11.75 26.66 13.07
C GLN A 729 -10.74 26.20 12.00
N ALA A 730 -10.77 26.80 10.81
CA ALA A 730 -9.82 26.49 9.74
C ALA A 730 -8.36 26.79 10.12
N ILE A 731 -8.12 27.90 10.83
CA ILE A 731 -6.79 28.26 11.35
C ILE A 731 -6.32 27.28 12.42
N ASP A 732 -7.19 26.94 13.36
CA ASP A 732 -6.89 26.02 14.47
C ASP A 732 -6.58 24.61 13.95
N ASP A 733 -7.33 24.16 12.94
CA ASP A 733 -7.12 22.88 12.26
C ASP A 733 -5.93 22.91 11.28
N ARG A 734 -5.34 24.09 11.03
CA ARG A 734 -4.30 24.32 10.00
C ARG A 734 -4.73 23.86 8.61
N ASP A 735 -6.02 23.98 8.28
CA ASP A 735 -6.58 23.53 7.00
C ASP A 735 -6.57 24.68 5.98
N LEU A 736 -5.54 24.68 5.13
CA LEU A 736 -5.37 25.68 4.06
C LEU A 736 -6.56 25.76 3.11
N LYS A 737 -7.22 24.64 2.82
CA LYS A 737 -8.36 24.62 1.90
C LYS A 737 -9.59 25.24 2.56
N ALA A 738 -9.83 24.94 3.83
CA ALA A 738 -10.88 25.59 4.59
C ALA A 738 -10.60 27.09 4.76
N MET A 739 -9.33 27.49 4.90
CA MET A 739 -8.92 28.90 4.94
C MET A 739 -9.16 29.61 3.60
N ASP A 740 -8.80 28.99 2.48
CA ASP A 740 -9.05 29.53 1.14
C ASP A 740 -10.57 29.64 0.88
N ALA A 741 -11.37 28.64 1.26
CA ALA A 741 -12.83 28.70 1.17
C ALA A 741 -13.46 29.75 2.08
N ALA A 742 -12.92 29.96 3.29
CA ALA A 742 -13.33 31.02 4.19
C ALA A 742 -12.97 32.40 3.63
N THR A 743 -11.82 32.52 2.97
CA THR A 743 -11.38 33.73 2.27
C THR A 743 -12.36 34.08 1.15
N GLU A 744 -12.63 33.14 0.24
CA GLU A 744 -13.58 33.34 -0.86
C GLU A 744 -14.97 33.72 -0.35
N ARG A 745 -15.49 33.01 0.66
CA ARG A 745 -16.79 33.35 1.28
C ARG A 745 -16.81 34.76 1.87
N THR A 746 -15.69 35.19 2.46
CA THR A 746 -15.54 36.53 3.03
C THR A 746 -15.47 37.59 1.92
N GLU A 747 -14.76 37.34 0.83
CA GLU A 747 -14.72 38.22 -0.36
C GLU A 747 -16.13 38.37 -0.96
N ILE A 748 -16.86 37.27 -1.12
CA ILE A 748 -18.26 37.26 -1.59
C ILE A 748 -19.17 38.07 -0.67
N PHE A 749 -18.98 37.94 0.65
CA PHE A 749 -19.71 38.72 1.64
C PHE A 749 -19.38 40.22 1.56
N MET A 750 -18.09 40.57 1.48
CA MET A 750 -17.64 41.95 1.32
C MET A 750 -18.16 42.58 0.02
N ALA A 751 -18.09 41.87 -1.11
CA ALA A 751 -18.61 42.34 -2.39
C ALA A 751 -20.11 42.68 -2.31
N ARG A 752 -20.90 41.88 -1.57
CA ARG A 752 -22.32 42.18 -1.29
C ARG A 752 -22.50 43.42 -0.43
N LEU A 753 -21.64 43.66 0.56
CA LEU A 753 -21.68 44.86 1.40
C LEU A 753 -21.29 46.12 0.63
N TYR A 754 -20.21 46.06 -0.16
CA TYR A 754 -19.76 47.18 -1.00
C TYR A 754 -20.86 47.67 -1.95
N ARG A 755 -21.62 46.75 -2.56
CA ARG A 755 -22.76 47.11 -3.43
C ARG A 755 -23.85 47.92 -2.74
N ARG A 756 -24.01 47.76 -1.42
CA ARG A 756 -25.00 48.49 -0.64
C ARG A 756 -24.52 49.87 -0.21
N GLN A 757 -23.22 50.17 -0.35
CA GLN A 757 -22.69 51.45 0.09
C GLN A 757 -23.15 52.61 -0.81
N PRO A 758 -23.45 53.79 -0.23
CA PRO A 758 -23.80 54.98 -1.01
C PRO A 758 -22.68 55.36 -1.98
N GLY A 759 -23.02 55.50 -3.28
CA GLY A 759 -22.05 55.89 -4.31
C GLY A 759 -21.31 54.74 -5.00
N TRP A 760 -21.57 53.47 -4.64
CA TRP A 760 -21.01 52.32 -5.36
C TRP A 760 -21.32 52.35 -6.87
N TYR A 761 -22.59 52.53 -7.23
CA TYR A 761 -23.00 52.62 -8.63
C TYR A 761 -22.38 53.83 -9.35
N GLU A 762 -22.13 54.93 -8.64
CA GLU A 762 -21.43 56.08 -9.21
C GLU A 762 -19.95 55.76 -9.48
N ALA A 763 -19.29 55.02 -8.60
CA ALA A 763 -17.93 54.54 -8.82
C ALA A 763 -17.85 53.59 -10.03
N VAL A 764 -18.74 52.59 -10.10
CA VAL A 764 -18.84 51.66 -11.23
C VAL A 764 -19.12 52.40 -12.54
N TYR A 765 -20.02 53.38 -12.51
CA TYR A 765 -20.30 54.24 -13.66
C TYR A 765 -19.01 54.90 -14.17
N TRP A 766 -18.23 55.53 -13.29
CA TRP A 766 -17.01 56.21 -13.69
C TRP A 766 -15.93 55.27 -14.18
N GLU A 767 -15.83 54.07 -13.61
CA GLU A 767 -14.90 53.04 -14.05
C GLU A 767 -15.22 52.59 -15.49
N VAL A 768 -16.48 52.22 -15.74
CA VAL A 768 -16.93 51.77 -17.07
C VAL A 768 -16.76 52.87 -18.13
N VAL A 769 -16.93 54.14 -17.77
CA VAL A 769 -16.77 55.27 -18.69
C VAL A 769 -15.31 55.63 -18.94
N ARG A 770 -14.43 55.46 -17.95
CA ARG A 770 -13.01 55.85 -18.05
C ARG A 770 -12.12 54.77 -18.64
N SER A 771 -12.54 53.51 -18.54
CA SER A 771 -11.77 52.35 -19.03
C SER A 771 -11.95 52.15 -20.55
N PRO A 772 -10.89 52.34 -21.36
CA PRO A 772 -10.98 52.26 -22.81
C PRO A 772 -11.39 50.86 -23.28
N GLY A 773 -12.41 50.78 -24.13
CA GLY A 773 -12.83 49.52 -24.77
C GLY A 773 -13.86 48.68 -24.00
N MET A 774 -14.28 49.09 -22.78
CA MET A 774 -15.33 48.39 -22.04
C MET A 774 -16.70 48.46 -22.71
N LEU A 775 -17.13 49.67 -23.12
CA LEU A 775 -18.41 49.86 -23.79
C LEU A 775 -18.28 49.74 -25.30
N PRO A 776 -19.22 49.07 -25.98
CA PRO A 776 -19.23 49.02 -27.44
C PRO A 776 -19.56 50.41 -28.02
N PRO A 777 -18.95 50.82 -29.16
CA PRO A 777 -19.14 52.14 -29.76
C PRO A 777 -20.51 52.23 -30.45
N THR A 778 -21.56 52.36 -29.65
CA THR A 778 -22.96 52.34 -30.08
C THR A 778 -23.70 53.56 -29.56
N ALA A 779 -24.69 54.02 -30.31
CA ALA A 779 -25.54 55.15 -29.88
C ALA A 779 -26.27 54.88 -28.55
N GLU A 780 -26.52 53.60 -28.24
CA GLU A 780 -27.09 53.18 -26.95
C GLU A 780 -26.11 53.39 -25.79
N ALA A 781 -24.84 53.02 -25.96
CA ALA A 781 -23.80 53.26 -24.96
C ALA A 781 -23.58 54.76 -24.73
N ASP A 782 -23.46 55.56 -25.80
CA ASP A 782 -23.27 57.02 -25.70
C ASP A 782 -24.42 57.70 -24.95
N ARG A 783 -25.66 57.25 -25.18
CA ARG A 783 -26.85 57.72 -24.46
C ARG A 783 -26.79 57.37 -22.98
N LEU A 784 -26.44 56.13 -22.63
CA LEU A 784 -26.32 55.71 -21.23
C LEU A 784 -25.23 56.47 -20.47
N VAL A 785 -24.11 56.78 -21.13
CA VAL A 785 -23.08 57.66 -20.57
C VAL A 785 -23.65 59.07 -20.34
N ALA A 786 -24.37 59.65 -21.30
CA ALA A 786 -24.98 60.95 -21.10
C ALA A 786 -26.00 60.94 -19.94
N GLU A 787 -26.90 59.96 -19.90
CA GLU A 787 -27.95 59.80 -18.88
C GLU A 787 -27.37 59.56 -17.48
N GLY A 788 -26.33 58.73 -17.37
CA GLY A 788 -25.66 58.46 -16.08
C GLY A 788 -24.94 59.67 -15.53
N ARG A 789 -24.22 60.43 -16.37
CA ARG A 789 -23.59 61.70 -15.96
C ARG A 789 -24.63 62.69 -15.45
N ASP A 790 -25.78 62.76 -16.12
CA ASP A 790 -26.88 63.64 -15.74
C ASP A 790 -27.57 63.22 -14.42
N ALA A 791 -27.73 61.91 -14.21
CA ALA A 791 -28.25 61.33 -12.98
C ALA A 791 -27.31 61.58 -11.78
N ILE A 792 -25.99 61.43 -11.98
CA ILE A 792 -24.96 61.75 -10.98
C ILE A 792 -25.01 63.24 -10.61
N ASN A 793 -25.06 64.14 -11.61
CA ASN A 793 -25.14 65.57 -11.38
C ASN A 793 -26.39 65.98 -10.57
N ARG A 794 -27.50 65.26 -10.76
CA ARG A 794 -28.76 65.44 -10.01
C ARG A 794 -28.77 64.75 -8.65
N ARG A 795 -27.72 64.00 -8.31
CA ARG A 795 -27.62 63.14 -7.11
C ARG A 795 -28.77 62.12 -7.03
N ASP A 796 -29.29 61.67 -8.17
CA ASP A 796 -30.35 60.67 -8.24
C ASP A 796 -29.77 59.26 -8.28
N GLN A 797 -29.51 58.70 -7.10
CA GLN A 797 -28.87 57.38 -6.95
C GLN A 797 -29.65 56.25 -7.64
N ARG A 798 -30.99 56.31 -7.71
CA ARG A 798 -31.80 55.29 -8.38
C ARG A 798 -31.65 55.35 -9.89
N ALA A 799 -31.61 56.55 -10.45
CA ALA A 799 -31.36 56.73 -11.88
C ALA A 799 -29.94 56.27 -12.26
N VAL A 800 -28.93 56.56 -11.41
CA VAL A 800 -27.55 56.06 -11.61
C VAL A 800 -27.51 54.54 -11.59
N GLU A 801 -28.15 53.89 -10.62
CA GLU A 801 -28.24 52.42 -10.55
C GLU A 801 -28.86 51.82 -11.83
N GLN A 802 -29.99 52.35 -12.29
CA GLN A 802 -30.66 51.85 -13.50
C GLN A 802 -29.78 51.98 -14.75
N VAL A 803 -29.12 53.13 -14.92
CA VAL A 803 -28.21 53.36 -16.04
C VAL A 803 -27.03 52.39 -15.97
N VAL A 804 -26.41 52.22 -14.80
CA VAL A 804 -25.26 51.32 -14.63
C VAL A 804 -25.64 49.88 -14.91
N GLN A 805 -26.81 49.41 -14.45
CA GLN A 805 -27.30 48.07 -14.77
C GLN A 805 -27.50 47.86 -16.28
N GLN A 806 -27.91 48.89 -17.01
CA GLN A 806 -28.04 48.82 -18.48
C GLN A 806 -26.66 48.83 -19.16
N MET A 807 -25.73 49.65 -18.69
CA MET A 807 -24.35 49.69 -19.19
C MET A 807 -23.65 48.34 -19.00
N ILE A 808 -23.81 47.73 -17.83
CA ILE A 808 -23.26 46.40 -17.51
C ILE A 808 -23.74 45.35 -18.53
N ARG A 809 -25.00 45.37 -18.95
CA ARG A 809 -25.54 44.40 -19.94
C ARG A 809 -24.87 44.50 -21.31
N LEU A 810 -24.30 45.66 -21.64
CA LEU A 810 -23.60 45.91 -22.90
C LEU A 810 -22.12 45.48 -22.88
N LEU A 811 -21.58 45.17 -21.71
CA LEU A 811 -20.18 44.75 -21.57
C LEU A 811 -19.96 43.33 -22.14
N PRO A 812 -18.74 42.97 -22.56
CA PRO A 812 -18.34 41.59 -22.80
C PRO A 812 -18.68 40.68 -21.60
N ARG A 813 -18.88 39.38 -21.84
CA ARG A 813 -19.30 38.45 -20.78
C ARG A 813 -18.28 38.39 -19.63
N ASP A 814 -17.01 38.34 -19.98
CA ASP A 814 -15.90 38.25 -19.02
C ASP A 814 -15.81 39.52 -18.16
N GLU A 815 -16.05 40.70 -18.75
CA GLU A 815 -16.09 41.99 -18.05
C GLU A 815 -17.35 42.16 -17.16
N ARG A 816 -18.48 41.58 -17.56
CA ARG A 816 -19.69 41.52 -16.72
C ARG A 816 -19.43 40.73 -15.45
N GLU A 817 -18.73 39.61 -15.55
CA GLU A 817 -18.44 38.75 -14.41
C GLU A 817 -17.50 39.45 -13.42
N ILE A 818 -16.56 40.27 -13.90
CA ILE A 818 -15.66 41.11 -13.08
C ILE A 818 -16.43 42.23 -12.36
N ILE A 819 -17.30 42.97 -13.06
CA ILE A 819 -18.02 44.13 -12.48
C ILE A 819 -19.21 43.72 -11.59
N ILE A 820 -19.90 42.64 -11.94
CA ILE A 820 -21.04 42.10 -11.17
C ILE A 820 -20.57 41.11 -10.11
N GLY A 821 -19.26 40.78 -10.05
CA GLY A 821 -18.60 39.94 -9.06
C GLY A 821 -19.51 38.91 -8.39
N LEU A 822 -20.03 37.94 -9.16
CA LEU A 822 -20.79 36.71 -8.80
C LEU A 822 -22.03 36.49 -9.68
N THR A 823 -21.85 35.70 -10.74
CA THR A 823 -22.81 34.69 -11.26
C THR A 823 -21.91 33.58 -11.79
N GLN A 824 -21.95 32.31 -11.38
CA GLN A 824 -22.93 31.49 -10.67
C GLN A 824 -22.46 31.02 -9.29
#